data_AF-A0A356LC12-F1
#
_entry.id   AF-A0A356LC12-F1
#
_cell.length_a   1.000
_cell.length_b   1.000
_cell.length_c   1.000
_cell.angle_alpha   90.00
_cell.angle_beta   90.00
_cell.angle_gamma   90.00
#
_symmetry.space_group_name_H-M   'P 1'
#
loop_
_entity.id
_entity.type
_entity.pdbx_description
1 polymer ?
#
loop_
_entity_poly.entity_id
_entity_poly.type
_entity_poly.pdbx_seq_one_letter_code
_entity_poly.pdbx_strand_id
1 'polypeptide(L)'
;MTEETADNRLTYAAFISYSHADNRQEGRKWADWLHHELETYEVPADLVGRPNRAGKPIAAQIYPVFQDEKELSASASLSSALTAALDASAYLVYLSSPQSARSVYVSEELRRFKQTGKGDRIIALILAGEPEYGAESSAQQCFPEVLRFRVDESGNIDHSVSQEPIAADVRLPGTQEQGYTTPEAYRQSLQGDRTLSRKEVERRVQSYKDRLDLAKLKIIAGVLDVPLGDLTQRDQAYQLAKARQRTKIVKRIAVVIGVLAVMAMALGVYAWTERNTAQTMLSRSLFLSGLNKIDQREEGEGAAYMAAAARYGNERTALYLQSMLMRQNGMTPMPRLDSTPVFSPDGHWIAALNATSNEQRGLQIWDAYTQKVHTLLTDAKANAFSKLAFDGQNALYFMTADNTIEKWQDGKPQETVYEAPDDLRIVSFAPGADGRWLVIQGWHVADGKMQYIKSLLFNTHDRQTVIDQVPVRQRDGGNTQRYLFAAQGNAIAFHETEDNDNRVRVYPMDADGKLQQARDYVVPGGIIWARFSPDARHLFVRANNGLYHIDLRRNDSQIAKIAGQLSAEEIYFNDDGKTFVLVWQSNYAVYDMDSNTPVTSGNAQVSISAMLRDDVANVSPDLTQRVENQEGMFFLVTDLAPPLLRSQLNLGPDLVSFRAMPDGKGVALLKKNSHSLQYAALAGNGELTDFIRTPEQIERFGVASEQDYIYTISVPKQDMSTLRFYRATTGKPLGKPLSVRGVISFSHDGRTVSSRIDDNKMAIWEIETGKRSQTFGLRKNEKYKLSADLSTILVLESPNKWRVQHVATGQVLHQEQTELKGAYFTPDNKYLLAFFNSKAQLYDMKDFVSRLTLPTAGDTPKAELSPDGNMLAMAEDNKYIRLWNLERKQAVGQKIRNDAAGGYLKFSRDGQVLFASDPLDLRNVKGIAMYDTKSGMPVVMPFAISRIDDVVLLPNGKDILTLDTRSSQSILNVWAVPDALLGPVQELADQSEIYFGKKYDNDAAAVVDAPRVAQRPESWFFQDPYIRPLVPDSTVPLTAYIEKQLPIRNADQLRLIYNYWRFHPLARAALAVYFSQNKDTAFVANSLIRVTKLQLFRVKDESVRQKTMALLGQAQENVQEHP
;
A
#
# COMPACT_ATOMS: atom_id res chain seq x y z
N MET A 1 71.52 50.12 65.11
CA MET A 1 71.80 51.49 65.59
C MET A 1 71.13 52.42 64.62
N THR A 2 70.11 53.19 64.97
CA THR A 2 69.58 53.59 66.28
C THR A 2 68.12 54.00 66.09
N GLU A 3 67.32 53.75 67.12
CA GLU A 3 65.98 54.31 67.33
C GLU A 3 65.99 55.84 67.24
N GLU A 4 64.92 56.43 66.70
CA GLU A 4 64.33 57.62 67.30
C GLU A 4 62.80 57.62 67.07
N THR A 5 62.14 57.25 68.17
CA THR A 5 60.77 57.45 68.63
C THR A 5 59.79 58.37 67.87
N ALA A 6 58.68 57.74 67.43
CA ALA A 6 57.28 58.07 67.71
C ALA A 6 56.85 59.53 67.99
N ASP A 7 56.24 60.15 66.98
CA ASP A 7 55.01 60.96 67.15
C ASP A 7 53.88 60.20 66.41
N ASN A 8 53.29 59.21 67.08
CA ASN A 8 52.28 58.34 66.45
C ASN A 8 50.89 58.98 66.54
N ARG A 9 50.70 60.13 65.87
CA ARG A 9 49.38 60.62 65.47
C ARG A 9 49.02 59.92 64.15
N LEU A 10 48.12 58.95 64.20
CA LEU A 10 47.56 58.31 63.00
C LEU A 10 47.09 59.41 62.04
N THR A 11 47.79 59.55 60.92
CA THR A 11 47.43 60.52 59.87
C THR A 11 46.51 59.82 58.90
N TYR A 12 45.25 60.24 58.83
CA TYR A 12 44.26 59.60 57.96
C TYR A 12 44.36 60.17 56.54
N ALA A 13 44.25 59.30 55.53
CA ALA A 13 44.26 59.71 54.13
C ALA A 13 43.01 60.55 53.79
N ALA A 14 41.85 60.17 54.34
CA ALA A 14 40.61 60.92 54.23
C ALA A 14 39.71 60.71 55.46
N PHE A 15 38.89 61.71 55.76
CA PHE A 15 37.76 61.64 56.71
C PHE A 15 36.45 61.61 55.94
N ILE A 16 35.53 60.69 56.23
CA ILE A 16 34.20 60.66 55.60
C ILE A 16 33.19 61.34 56.53
N SER A 17 32.69 62.50 56.13
CA SER A 17 31.66 63.26 56.86
C SER A 17 30.29 63.06 56.21
N TYR A 18 29.30 62.61 56.98
CA TYR A 18 27.97 62.25 56.47
C TYR A 18 26.88 62.30 57.56
N SER A 19 25.62 62.33 57.13
CA SER A 19 24.49 62.09 58.05
C SER A 19 24.25 60.59 58.20
N HIS A 20 24.20 60.07 59.41
CA HIS A 20 23.88 58.65 59.65
C HIS A 20 22.58 58.20 58.97
N ALA A 21 21.62 59.11 58.78
CA ALA A 21 20.37 58.80 58.11
C ALA A 21 20.57 58.42 56.62
N ASP A 22 21.63 58.94 55.97
CA ASP A 22 21.97 58.62 54.58
C ASP A 22 22.68 57.26 54.41
N ASN A 23 23.04 56.57 55.51
CA ASN A 23 23.81 55.31 55.48
C ASN A 23 23.04 54.08 56.02
N ARG A 24 21.72 54.17 56.24
CA ARG A 24 20.92 53.09 56.85
C ARG A 24 20.27 52.14 55.84
N GLN A 25 19.89 52.63 54.66
CA GLN A 25 19.10 51.86 53.70
C GLN A 25 19.95 50.81 52.98
N GLU A 26 19.46 49.58 52.91
CA GLU A 26 20.12 48.49 52.17
C GLU A 26 20.23 48.84 50.67
N GLY A 27 21.42 48.67 50.09
CA GLY A 27 21.73 49.15 48.73
C GLY A 27 22.02 50.66 48.61
N ARG A 28 22.02 51.41 49.72
CA ARG A 28 22.38 52.84 49.78
C ARG A 28 23.25 53.20 50.99
N LYS A 29 24.03 52.25 51.51
CA LYS A 29 25.02 52.47 52.57
C LYS A 29 26.27 53.16 52.02
N TRP A 30 26.15 54.46 51.71
CA TRP A 30 27.16 55.22 50.98
C TRP A 30 28.47 55.43 51.73
N ALA A 31 28.45 55.60 53.05
CA ALA A 31 29.67 55.73 53.84
C ALA A 31 30.41 54.39 53.91
N ASP A 32 29.68 53.28 54.09
CA ASP A 32 30.28 51.94 54.11
C ASP A 32 30.90 51.58 52.77
N TRP A 33 30.19 51.86 51.68
CA TRP A 33 30.65 51.64 50.32
C TRP A 33 31.90 52.48 50.02
N LEU A 34 31.86 53.78 50.30
CA LEU A 34 32.98 54.67 49.98
C LEU A 34 34.22 54.34 50.81
N HIS A 35 34.06 54.06 52.10
CA HIS A 35 35.17 53.61 52.95
C HIS A 35 35.83 52.36 52.38
N HIS A 36 35.03 51.35 52.02
CA HIS A 36 35.54 50.12 51.43
C HIS A 36 36.25 50.37 50.08
N GLU A 37 35.65 51.15 49.19
CA GLU A 37 36.22 51.44 47.88
C GLU A 37 37.51 52.26 47.96
N LEU A 38 37.66 53.17 48.94
CA LEU A 38 38.91 53.91 49.12
C LEU A 38 40.05 53.01 49.64
N GLU A 39 39.80 52.20 50.67
CA GLU A 39 40.85 51.36 51.26
C GLU A 39 41.26 50.17 50.40
N THR A 40 40.33 49.61 49.62
CA THR A 40 40.61 48.47 48.73
C THR A 40 41.09 48.89 47.35
N TYR A 41 41.11 50.18 47.04
CA TYR A 41 41.61 50.65 45.76
C TYR A 41 43.12 50.47 45.65
N GLU A 42 43.54 49.58 44.76
CA GLU A 42 44.95 49.41 44.40
C GLU A 42 45.38 50.57 43.49
N VAL A 43 46.22 51.47 44.03
CA VAL A 43 46.77 52.58 43.24
C VAL A 43 47.65 51.99 42.12
N PRO A 44 47.45 52.39 40.85
CA PRO A 44 48.28 51.93 39.74
C PRO A 44 49.78 52.03 40.01
N ALA A 45 50.51 50.92 39.86
CA ALA A 45 51.93 50.84 40.21
C ALA A 45 52.84 51.85 39.50
N ASP A 46 52.40 52.39 38.36
CA ASP A 46 53.09 53.45 37.62
C ASP A 46 52.88 54.85 38.20
N LEU A 47 51.84 55.05 39.00
CA LEU A 47 51.56 56.30 39.74
C LEU A 47 52.20 56.30 41.14
N VAL A 48 52.34 55.14 41.77
CA VAL A 48 52.94 55.02 43.11
C VAL A 48 54.36 55.60 43.13
N GLY A 49 54.63 56.51 44.07
CA GLY A 49 55.92 57.19 44.21
C GLY A 49 56.14 58.40 43.30
N ARG A 50 55.27 58.68 42.31
CA ARG A 50 55.32 59.95 41.56
C ARG A 50 54.84 61.11 42.43
N PRO A 51 55.34 62.34 42.24
CA PRO A 51 54.83 63.51 42.94
C PRO A 51 53.39 63.82 42.47
N ASN A 52 52.48 64.01 43.42
CA ASN A 52 51.14 64.54 43.18
C ASN A 52 51.17 66.07 42.94
N ARG A 53 50.01 66.72 42.74
CA ARG A 53 49.98 68.18 42.47
C ARG A 53 50.56 69.01 43.62
N ALA A 54 50.44 68.54 44.85
CA ALA A 54 51.06 69.13 46.04
C ALA A 54 52.55 68.75 46.25
N GLY A 55 53.18 68.06 45.30
CA GLY A 55 54.60 67.69 45.34
C GLY A 55 54.95 66.51 46.28
N LYS A 56 53.96 65.81 46.84
CA LYS A 56 54.14 64.65 47.72
C LYS A 56 54.09 63.34 46.94
N PRO A 57 54.87 62.31 47.32
CA PRO A 57 54.81 61.02 46.65
C PRO A 57 53.45 60.35 46.86
N ILE A 58 52.85 59.87 45.77
CA ILE A 58 51.56 59.14 45.80
C ILE A 58 51.76 57.79 46.50
N ALA A 59 50.93 57.54 47.52
CA ALA A 59 50.96 56.29 48.29
C ALA A 59 50.44 55.10 47.47
N ALA A 60 50.85 53.88 47.86
CA ALA A 60 50.38 52.65 47.21
C ALA A 60 48.90 52.33 47.52
N GLN A 61 48.35 52.91 48.59
CA GLN A 61 46.98 52.68 49.08
C GLN A 61 46.44 53.96 49.74
N ILE A 62 45.11 54.13 49.71
CA ILE A 62 44.42 55.20 50.45
C ILE A 62 43.98 54.62 51.80
N TYR A 63 44.91 54.58 52.75
CA TYR A 63 44.72 53.99 54.07
C TYR A 63 45.54 54.74 55.13
N PRO A 64 45.04 54.95 56.36
CA PRO A 64 43.69 54.63 56.83
C PRO A 64 42.66 55.70 56.42
N VAL A 65 41.39 55.30 56.23
CA VAL A 65 40.27 56.22 55.97
C VAL A 65 39.32 56.22 57.15
N PHE A 66 39.10 57.37 57.79
CA PHE A 66 38.28 57.42 58.99
C PHE A 66 36.78 57.44 58.66
N GLN A 67 36.02 56.50 59.25
CA GLN A 67 34.55 56.49 59.30
C GLN A 67 34.08 56.33 60.75
N ASP A 68 33.27 57.29 61.21
CA ASP A 68 32.77 57.41 62.59
C ASP A 68 32.16 56.12 63.19
N GLU A 69 31.23 55.43 62.51
CA GLU A 69 30.53 54.24 63.02
C GLU A 69 31.45 53.03 63.18
N LYS A 70 32.46 52.87 62.31
CA LYS A 70 33.36 51.71 62.33
C LYS A 70 34.52 51.90 63.31
N GLU A 71 35.14 53.08 63.32
CA GLU A 71 36.36 53.31 64.12
C GLU A 71 36.08 53.76 65.57
N LEU A 72 34.94 54.39 65.87
CA LEU A 72 34.63 54.88 67.24
C LEU A 72 33.90 53.85 68.12
N SER A 73 33.52 52.69 67.59
CA SER A 73 32.85 51.60 68.34
C SER A 73 33.72 50.98 69.46
N ALA A 74 34.98 51.41 69.60
CA ALA A 74 35.96 50.91 70.59
C ALA A 74 36.55 51.97 71.55
N SER A 75 36.08 53.23 71.62
CA SER A 75 36.64 54.27 72.53
C SER A 75 35.60 55.07 73.34
N ALA A 76 35.93 55.43 74.59
CA ALA A 76 34.98 55.93 75.60
C ALA A 76 34.75 57.47 75.63
N SER A 77 35.15 58.21 74.59
CA SER A 77 34.97 59.68 74.50
C SER A 77 34.75 60.12 73.05
N LEU A 78 33.49 60.20 72.63
CA LEU A 78 33.11 60.42 71.22
C LEU A 78 33.61 61.74 70.62
N SER A 79 33.62 62.86 71.36
CA SER A 79 33.84 64.20 70.78
C SER A 79 35.31 64.57 70.57
N SER A 80 36.22 64.16 71.46
CA SER A 80 37.66 64.47 71.34
C SER A 80 38.36 63.59 70.30
N ALA A 81 37.99 62.31 70.19
CA ALA A 81 38.54 61.39 69.20
C ALA A 81 38.14 61.78 67.76
N LEU A 82 36.87 62.17 67.56
CA LEU A 82 36.38 62.67 66.27
C LEU A 82 37.13 63.94 65.83
N THR A 83 37.29 64.90 66.74
CA THR A 83 38.02 66.15 66.45
C THR A 83 39.49 65.89 66.13
N ALA A 84 40.13 64.97 66.86
CA ALA A 84 41.53 64.60 66.60
C ALA A 84 41.71 63.89 65.26
N ALA A 85 40.80 62.97 64.89
CA ALA A 85 40.82 62.29 63.60
C ALA A 85 40.60 63.29 62.44
N LEU A 86 39.69 64.25 62.61
CA LEU A 86 39.40 65.29 61.62
C LEU A 86 40.59 66.24 61.43
N ASP A 87 41.25 66.69 62.51
CA ASP A 87 42.47 67.50 62.45
C ASP A 87 43.65 66.72 61.83
N ALA A 88 43.72 65.39 62.03
CA ALA A 88 44.76 64.51 61.49
C ALA A 88 44.50 64.02 60.05
N SER A 89 43.32 64.29 59.48
CA SER A 89 42.97 63.85 58.13
C SER A 89 43.57 64.78 57.06
N ALA A 90 44.07 64.18 55.98
CA ALA A 90 44.65 64.93 54.86
C ALA A 90 43.56 65.56 53.95
N TYR A 91 42.48 64.81 53.72
CA TYR A 91 41.30 65.21 52.94
C TYR A 91 40.02 64.95 53.74
N LEU A 92 38.93 65.62 53.37
CA LEU A 92 37.60 65.33 53.87
C LEU A 92 36.69 65.02 52.68
N VAL A 93 36.04 63.86 52.69
CA VAL A 93 35.01 63.51 51.71
C VAL A 93 33.64 63.70 52.34
N TYR A 94 32.89 64.67 51.81
CA TYR A 94 31.57 65.02 52.29
C TYR A 94 30.49 64.29 51.50
N LEU A 95 29.71 63.44 52.16
CA LEU A 95 28.55 62.80 51.55
C LEU A 95 27.37 63.78 51.55
N SER A 96 27.08 64.32 50.38
CA SER A 96 26.20 65.46 50.17
C SER A 96 24.76 65.03 49.90
N SER A 97 23.85 65.38 50.81
CA SER A 97 22.41 65.16 50.69
C SER A 97 21.65 66.32 51.36
N PRO A 98 20.33 66.48 51.13
CA PRO A 98 19.52 67.42 51.88
C PRO A 98 19.49 67.17 53.39
N GLN A 99 19.80 65.94 53.81
CA GLN A 99 19.84 65.57 55.23
C GLN A 99 21.18 65.96 55.85
N SER A 100 22.30 65.69 55.17
CA SER A 100 23.62 66.06 55.66
C SER A 100 23.85 67.57 55.62
N ALA A 101 23.27 68.29 54.66
CA ALA A 101 23.29 69.76 54.62
C ALA A 101 22.58 70.43 55.81
N ARG A 102 21.59 69.76 56.42
CA ARG A 102 20.88 70.24 57.62
C ARG A 102 21.46 69.69 58.92
N SER A 103 22.43 68.78 58.83
CA SER A 103 23.04 68.19 60.01
C SER A 103 23.97 69.20 60.66
N VAL A 104 23.67 69.53 61.92
CA VAL A 104 24.53 70.40 62.75
C VAL A 104 25.91 69.75 62.92
N TYR A 105 25.97 68.43 63.10
CA TYR A 105 27.23 67.70 63.27
C TYR A 105 28.12 67.77 62.02
N VAL A 106 27.57 67.50 60.84
CA VAL A 106 28.32 67.59 59.57
C VAL A 106 28.76 69.04 59.32
N SER A 107 27.91 70.01 59.63
CA SER A 107 28.25 71.43 59.50
C SER A 107 29.43 71.82 60.40
N GLU A 108 29.48 71.30 61.64
CA GLU A 108 30.60 71.53 62.55
C GLU A 108 31.89 70.81 62.12
N GLU A 109 31.79 69.58 61.60
CA GLU A 109 32.95 68.87 61.02
C GLU A 109 33.55 69.63 59.83
N LEU A 110 32.71 70.10 58.91
CA LEU A 110 33.12 70.92 57.77
C LEU A 110 33.72 72.26 58.22
N ARG A 111 33.09 72.93 59.20
CA ARG A 111 33.55 74.21 59.75
C ARG A 111 34.93 74.03 60.38
N ARG A 112 35.11 73.00 61.19
CA ARG A 112 36.37 72.66 61.85
C ARG A 112 37.46 72.33 60.82
N PHE A 113 37.16 71.51 59.82
CA PHE A 113 38.15 71.14 58.81
C PHE A 113 38.62 72.38 58.03
N LYS A 114 37.72 73.31 57.70
CA LYS A 114 38.07 74.61 57.10
C LYS A 114 38.92 75.49 58.03
N GLN A 115 38.62 75.54 59.34
CA GLN A 115 39.43 76.26 60.34
C GLN A 115 40.88 75.76 60.42
N THR A 116 41.14 74.48 60.11
CA THR A 116 42.53 73.95 60.04
C THR A 116 43.31 74.39 58.79
N GLY A 117 42.73 75.25 57.94
CA GLY A 117 43.33 75.74 56.70
C GLY A 117 43.26 74.75 55.54
N LYS A 118 42.50 73.65 55.67
CA LYS A 118 42.40 72.57 54.67
C LYS A 118 41.13 72.66 53.81
N GLY A 119 40.48 73.82 53.73
CA GLY A 119 39.19 73.98 53.04
C GLY A 119 39.18 73.53 51.57
N ASP A 120 40.28 73.71 50.85
CA ASP A 120 40.42 73.29 49.43
C ASP A 120 40.62 71.77 49.26
N ARG A 121 40.67 71.00 50.36
CA ARG A 121 40.81 69.53 50.38
C ARG A 121 39.50 68.84 50.77
N ILE A 122 38.38 69.53 50.60
CA ILE A 122 37.05 68.96 50.77
C ILE A 122 36.52 68.51 49.40
N ILE A 123 36.13 67.25 49.30
CA ILE A 123 35.57 66.66 48.08
C ILE A 123 34.15 66.20 48.40
N ALA A 124 33.16 66.72 47.68
CA ALA A 124 31.77 66.34 47.86
C ALA A 124 31.41 65.12 46.98
N LEU A 125 30.62 64.20 47.53
CA LEU A 125 29.93 63.15 46.78
C LEU A 125 28.42 63.41 46.88
N ILE A 126 27.82 63.90 45.80
CA ILE A 126 26.39 64.25 45.75
C ILE A 126 25.58 62.96 45.67
N LEU A 127 24.94 62.62 46.79
CA LEU A 127 24.06 61.47 46.92
C LEU A 127 22.67 61.80 46.38
N ALA A 128 22.11 62.94 46.77
CA ALA A 128 20.75 63.41 46.43
C ALA A 128 20.67 64.94 46.53
N GLY A 129 19.60 65.54 46.00
CA GLY A 129 19.35 66.97 46.08
C GLY A 129 20.17 67.80 45.09
N GLU A 130 20.15 69.12 45.25
CA GLU A 130 20.89 70.08 44.41
C GLU A 130 21.91 70.89 45.22
N PRO A 131 23.13 71.10 44.70
CA PRO A 131 24.15 71.89 45.38
C PRO A 131 23.77 73.34 45.71
N GLU A 132 22.91 73.95 44.89
CA GLU A 132 22.40 75.33 45.00
C GLU A 132 23.47 76.37 45.38
N TYR A 133 24.07 77.04 44.39
CA TYR A 133 25.21 77.95 44.58
C TYR A 133 24.83 79.39 44.98
N GLY A 134 23.55 79.68 45.28
CA GLY A 134 23.03 81.04 45.58
C GLY A 134 22.46 81.21 46.99
N ALA A 135 22.22 82.44 47.45
CA ALA A 135 21.82 82.76 48.84
C ALA A 135 20.45 82.20 49.29
N GLU A 136 19.61 81.73 48.37
CA GLU A 136 18.35 81.07 48.70
C GLU A 136 18.55 79.58 48.96
N SER A 137 17.98 79.09 50.06
CA SER A 137 18.02 77.68 50.46
C SER A 137 16.73 76.97 50.14
N SER A 138 16.75 75.99 49.22
CA SER A 138 15.58 75.14 48.97
C SER A 138 15.54 73.91 49.87
N ALA A 139 14.37 73.25 49.90
CA ALA A 139 14.22 71.98 50.59
C ALA A 139 15.09 70.84 50.01
N GLN A 140 15.65 71.01 48.82
CA GLN A 140 16.52 70.05 48.13
C GLN A 140 18.01 70.42 48.20
N GLN A 141 18.39 71.52 48.87
CA GLN A 141 19.79 71.93 49.00
C GLN A 141 20.65 70.83 49.65
N CYS A 142 21.71 70.39 48.99
CA CYS A 142 22.60 69.34 49.50
C CYS A 142 24.02 69.82 49.90
N PHE A 143 24.42 71.04 49.54
CA PHE A 143 25.62 71.67 50.10
C PHE A 143 25.26 72.63 51.23
N PRO A 144 25.75 72.43 52.47
CA PRO A 144 25.53 73.38 53.55
C PRO A 144 26.24 74.70 53.26
N GLU A 145 25.78 75.79 53.88
CA GLU A 145 26.40 77.11 53.74
C GLU A 145 27.90 77.08 54.06
N VAL A 146 28.29 76.32 55.09
CA VAL A 146 29.69 76.12 55.51
C VAL A 146 30.55 75.59 54.37
N LEU A 147 30.00 74.78 53.45
CA LEU A 147 30.73 74.27 52.30
C LEU A 147 30.77 75.28 51.15
N ARG A 148 29.65 75.97 50.91
CA ARG A 148 29.44 76.93 49.81
C ARG A 148 30.15 78.27 49.98
N PHE A 149 30.50 78.65 51.20
CA PHE A 149 31.16 79.91 51.51
C PHE A 149 32.47 79.67 52.26
N ARG A 150 33.35 80.67 52.22
CA ARG A 150 34.60 80.64 52.99
C ARG A 150 34.29 80.72 54.48
N VAL A 151 35.05 79.99 55.30
CA VAL A 151 35.00 80.08 56.76
C VAL A 151 36.30 80.71 57.23
N ASP A 152 36.21 81.72 58.09
CA ASP A 152 37.39 82.39 58.67
C ASP A 152 38.05 81.57 59.80
N GLU A 153 39.20 82.03 60.28
CA GLU A 153 39.96 81.35 61.36
C GLU A 153 39.19 81.27 62.69
N SER A 154 38.16 82.10 62.89
CA SER A 154 37.29 82.08 64.07
C SER A 154 36.08 81.16 63.90
N GLY A 155 35.84 80.62 62.70
CA GLY A 155 34.71 79.76 62.38
C GLY A 155 33.47 80.47 61.86
N ASN A 156 33.53 81.77 61.55
CA ASN A 156 32.40 82.50 60.98
C ASN A 156 32.35 82.32 59.46
N ILE A 157 31.15 82.29 58.90
CA ILE A 157 30.92 82.12 57.46
C ILE A 157 30.99 83.50 56.79
N ASP A 158 31.92 83.66 55.84
CA ASP A 158 32.03 84.84 55.00
C ASP A 158 31.16 84.66 53.74
N HIS A 159 29.93 85.17 53.81
CA HIS A 159 28.96 85.10 52.71
C HIS A 159 29.34 85.93 51.49
N SER A 160 30.40 86.74 51.54
CA SER A 160 30.89 87.50 50.38
C SER A 160 31.76 86.68 49.43
N VAL A 161 32.31 85.54 49.89
CA VAL A 161 33.21 84.69 49.12
C VAL A 161 32.59 83.30 48.93
N SER A 162 31.96 83.10 47.77
CA SER A 162 31.45 81.79 47.35
C SER A 162 32.59 80.85 46.98
N GLN A 163 32.49 79.59 47.40
CA GLN A 163 33.42 78.49 47.10
C GLN A 163 32.69 77.40 46.33
N GLU A 164 33.28 76.95 45.22
CA GLU A 164 32.80 75.79 44.46
C GLU A 164 33.62 74.55 44.87
N PRO A 165 33.08 73.64 45.70
CA PRO A 165 33.80 72.43 46.10
C PRO A 165 33.88 71.44 44.94
N ILE A 166 34.94 70.63 44.91
CA ILE A 166 35.06 69.54 43.94
C ILE A 166 33.97 68.51 44.25
N ALA A 167 33.09 68.24 43.29
CA ALA A 167 31.96 67.34 43.50
C ALA A 167 31.91 66.19 42.48
N ALA A 168 31.65 64.99 42.99
CA ALA A 168 31.29 63.81 42.22
C ALA A 168 29.78 63.56 42.35
N ASP A 169 29.11 63.12 41.28
CA ASP A 169 27.66 62.96 41.24
C ASP A 169 27.28 61.48 41.09
N VAL A 170 26.58 60.94 42.07
CA VAL A 170 26.06 59.56 42.07
C VAL A 170 24.53 59.51 42.09
N ARG A 171 23.85 60.63 41.84
CA ARG A 171 22.40 60.67 41.69
C ARG A 171 21.95 59.84 40.49
N LEU A 172 20.71 59.36 40.54
CA LEU A 172 20.12 58.67 39.41
C LEU A 172 20.17 59.56 38.14
N PRO A 173 20.44 59.00 36.95
CA PRO A 173 20.70 59.82 35.78
C PRO A 173 19.47 60.65 35.38
N GLY A 174 19.63 61.97 35.34
CA GLY A 174 18.57 62.91 34.99
C GLY A 174 17.57 63.20 36.11
N THR A 175 17.83 62.77 37.35
CA THR A 175 17.00 63.10 38.52
C THR A 175 17.85 63.67 39.67
N GLN A 176 17.16 64.22 40.67
CA GLN A 176 17.75 64.67 41.92
C GLN A 176 17.72 63.58 43.01
N GLU A 177 17.26 62.38 42.65
CA GLU A 177 17.03 61.30 43.59
C GLU A 177 18.32 60.56 43.97
N GLN A 178 18.28 59.97 45.17
CA GLN A 178 19.40 59.22 45.69
C GLN A 178 19.75 58.00 44.84
N GLY A 179 21.02 57.89 44.46
CA GLY A 179 21.54 56.70 43.79
C GLY A 179 21.62 55.45 44.69
N TYR A 180 22.09 54.36 44.10
CA TYR A 180 22.40 53.08 44.73
C TYR A 180 23.91 52.78 44.76
N THR A 181 24.41 52.12 45.80
CA THR A 181 25.84 51.79 45.91
C THR A 181 26.28 50.67 44.96
N THR A 182 25.35 49.95 44.33
CA THR A 182 25.64 48.95 43.29
C THR A 182 24.68 49.03 42.10
N PRO A 183 25.15 48.75 40.86
CA PRO A 183 24.28 48.67 39.68
C PRO A 183 23.18 47.59 39.81
N GLU A 184 23.44 46.50 40.52
CA GLU A 184 22.49 45.42 40.77
C GLU A 184 21.30 45.87 41.63
N ALA A 185 21.56 46.67 42.67
CA ALA A 185 20.50 47.25 43.50
C ALA A 185 19.59 48.19 42.68
N TYR A 186 20.19 48.99 41.78
CA TYR A 186 19.41 49.82 40.84
C TYR A 186 18.64 48.98 39.81
N ARG A 187 19.21 47.86 39.33
CA ARG A 187 18.49 46.94 38.43
C ARG A 187 17.27 46.34 39.13
N GLN A 188 17.41 45.92 40.38
CA GLN A 188 16.30 45.37 41.17
C GLN A 188 15.21 46.42 41.40
N SER A 189 15.57 47.69 41.65
CA SER A 189 14.56 48.75 41.79
C SER A 189 13.76 49.00 40.50
N LEU A 190 14.39 48.82 39.33
CA LEU A 190 13.71 48.95 38.03
C LEU A 190 12.85 47.73 37.66
N GLN A 191 13.10 46.54 38.23
CA GLN A 191 12.33 45.32 37.94
C GLN A 191 10.88 45.38 38.44
N GLY A 192 10.57 46.28 39.38
CA GLY A 192 9.20 46.52 39.86
C GLY A 192 8.34 47.35 38.89
N ASP A 193 8.95 48.05 37.94
CA ASP A 193 8.25 48.89 36.97
C ASP A 193 7.92 48.11 35.68
N ARG A 194 6.69 47.63 35.58
CA ARG A 194 6.20 46.86 34.41
C ARG A 194 6.11 47.68 33.11
N THR A 195 6.32 48.99 33.17
CA THR A 195 6.27 49.87 31.98
C THR A 195 7.60 49.90 31.20
N LEU A 196 8.70 49.47 31.82
CA LEU A 196 10.02 49.50 31.20
C LEU A 196 10.33 48.18 30.46
N SER A 197 10.74 48.29 29.20
CA SER A 197 11.25 47.14 28.46
C SER A 197 12.58 46.66 29.02
N ARG A 198 12.88 45.36 28.90
CA ARG A 198 14.16 44.79 29.32
C ARG A 198 15.38 45.54 28.76
N LYS A 199 15.30 45.98 27.50
CA LYS A 199 16.35 46.75 26.82
C LYS A 199 16.54 48.14 27.43
N GLU A 200 15.45 48.76 27.87
CA GLU A 200 15.48 50.07 28.52
C GLU A 200 16.04 49.96 29.95
N VAL A 201 15.71 48.91 30.69
CA VAL A 201 16.31 48.61 32.01
C VAL A 201 17.83 48.42 31.89
N GLU A 202 18.29 47.63 30.93
CA GLU A 202 19.72 47.43 30.69
C GLU A 202 20.45 48.73 30.34
N ARG A 203 19.84 49.58 29.49
CA ARG A 203 20.39 50.90 29.12
C ARG A 203 20.53 51.83 30.33
N ARG A 204 19.49 51.92 31.18
CA ARG A 204 19.51 52.78 32.38
C ARG A 204 20.52 52.30 33.41
N VAL A 205 20.58 50.99 33.66
CA VAL A 205 21.55 50.40 34.60
C VAL A 205 22.98 50.62 34.13
N GLN A 206 23.25 50.46 32.83
CA GLN A 206 24.59 50.71 32.29
C GLN A 206 24.98 52.19 32.43
N SER A 207 24.08 53.11 32.06
CA SER A 207 24.34 54.55 32.22
C SER A 207 24.59 54.95 33.67
N TYR A 208 23.89 54.32 34.63
CA TYR A 208 24.10 54.56 36.05
C TYR A 208 25.44 54.00 36.54
N LYS A 209 25.81 52.80 36.10
CA LYS A 209 27.12 52.21 36.40
C LYS A 209 28.27 53.12 35.97
N ASP A 210 28.24 53.61 34.73
CA ASP A 210 29.29 54.47 34.20
C ASP A 210 29.43 55.76 35.02
N ARG A 211 28.30 56.31 35.49
CA ARG A 211 28.26 57.47 36.39
C ARG A 211 28.86 57.15 37.77
N LEU A 212 28.50 56.02 38.36
CA LEU A 212 29.01 55.56 39.66
C LEU A 212 30.52 55.33 39.62
N ASP A 213 31.03 54.66 38.59
CA ASP A 213 32.46 54.39 38.41
C ASP A 213 33.24 55.70 38.20
N LEU A 214 32.71 56.64 37.40
CA LEU A 214 33.32 57.95 37.22
C LEU A 214 33.35 58.77 38.51
N ALA A 215 32.26 58.75 39.29
CA ALA A 215 32.19 59.44 40.58
C ALA A 215 33.21 58.88 41.57
N LYS A 216 33.33 57.54 41.65
CA LYS A 216 34.35 56.87 42.45
C LYS A 216 35.76 57.33 42.07
N LEU A 217 36.08 57.30 40.77
CA LEU A 217 37.40 57.72 40.29
C LEU A 217 37.68 59.21 40.56
N LYS A 218 36.66 60.08 40.54
CA LYS A 218 36.80 61.50 40.92
C LYS A 218 37.19 61.67 42.39
N ILE A 219 36.56 60.92 43.30
CA ILE A 219 36.92 60.97 44.72
C ILE A 219 38.35 60.47 44.92
N ILE A 220 38.69 59.31 44.34
CA ILE A 220 40.04 58.72 44.42
C ILE A 220 41.09 59.69 43.84
N ALA A 221 40.83 60.28 42.67
CA ALA A 221 41.71 61.25 42.04
C ALA A 221 41.94 62.46 42.94
N GLY A 222 40.89 62.95 43.61
CA GLY A 222 40.98 64.07 44.54
C GLY A 222 41.79 63.72 45.81
N VAL A 223 41.56 62.56 46.41
CA VAL A 223 42.29 62.11 47.62
C VAL A 223 43.78 61.83 47.31
N LEU A 224 44.09 61.28 46.13
CA LEU A 224 45.47 61.07 45.68
C LEU A 224 46.12 62.34 45.12
N ASP A 225 45.33 63.38 44.85
CA ASP A 225 45.73 64.64 44.21
C ASP A 225 46.37 64.45 42.82
N VAL A 226 45.75 63.61 42.00
CA VAL A 226 46.16 63.27 40.62
C VAL A 226 45.12 63.71 39.58
N PRO A 227 45.51 63.99 38.32
CA PRO A 227 44.55 64.24 37.25
C PRO A 227 43.63 63.03 37.00
N LEU A 228 42.32 63.24 36.92
CA LEU A 228 41.32 62.19 36.62
C LEU A 228 41.61 61.44 35.30
N GLY A 229 42.26 62.10 34.34
CA GLY A 229 42.66 61.52 33.06
C GLY A 229 43.62 60.33 33.20
N ASP A 230 44.54 60.38 34.18
CA ASP A 230 45.55 59.34 34.38
C ASP A 230 44.93 58.05 34.94
N LEU A 231 43.90 58.18 35.78
CA LEU A 231 43.17 57.03 36.33
C LEU A 231 42.16 56.44 35.34
N THR A 232 41.50 57.28 34.53
CA THR A 232 40.47 56.83 33.57
C THR A 232 41.05 56.13 32.33
N GLN A 233 42.24 56.53 31.84
CA GLN A 233 42.91 55.85 30.71
C GLN A 233 43.26 54.38 31.04
N ARG A 234 43.59 54.08 32.31
CA ARG A 234 44.01 52.75 32.72
C ARG A 234 42.85 51.79 33.00
N ASP A 235 41.71 52.28 33.51
CA ASP A 235 40.50 51.45 33.64
C ASP A 235 39.99 51.00 32.25
N GLN A 236 40.03 51.88 31.25
CA GLN A 236 39.73 51.51 29.86
C GLN A 236 40.68 50.42 29.31
N ALA A 237 41.98 50.52 29.60
CA ALA A 237 42.96 49.50 29.19
C ALA A 237 42.75 48.14 29.89
N TYR A 238 42.39 48.15 31.18
CA TYR A 238 42.09 46.95 31.96
C TYR A 238 40.79 46.24 31.49
N GLN A 239 39.72 46.99 31.25
CA GLN A 239 38.46 46.45 30.72
C GLN A 239 38.64 45.84 29.32
N LEU A 240 39.45 46.48 28.46
CA LEU A 240 39.74 45.97 27.11
C LEU A 240 40.55 44.67 27.15
N ALA A 241 41.50 44.53 28.07
CA ALA A 241 42.28 43.29 28.26
C ALA A 241 41.40 42.13 28.77
N LYS A 242 40.52 42.39 29.73
CA LYS A 242 39.58 41.40 30.30
C LYS A 242 38.54 40.94 29.27
N ALA A 243 38.05 41.86 28.43
CA ALA A 243 37.15 41.55 27.31
C ALA A 243 37.82 40.68 26.23
N ARG A 244 39.12 40.91 25.93
CA ARG A 244 39.88 40.07 25.00
C ARG A 244 40.09 38.64 25.51
N GLN A 245 40.31 38.43 26.80
CA GLN A 245 40.40 37.08 27.39
C GLN A 245 39.04 36.36 27.39
N ARG A 246 37.95 37.02 27.80
CA ARG A 246 36.59 36.44 27.77
C ARG A 246 36.18 36.04 26.35
N THR A 247 36.46 36.87 25.36
CA THR A 247 36.16 36.56 23.96
C THR A 247 36.95 35.35 23.44
N LYS A 248 38.19 35.11 23.89
CA LYS A 248 38.96 33.90 23.51
C LYS A 248 38.37 32.62 24.11
N ILE A 249 37.94 32.65 25.37
CA ILE A 249 37.31 31.50 26.04
C ILE A 249 35.93 31.22 25.43
N VAL A 250 35.11 32.26 25.22
CA VAL A 250 33.80 32.13 24.58
C VAL A 250 33.93 31.62 23.14
N LYS A 251 34.92 32.09 22.36
CA LYS A 251 35.18 31.53 21.03
C LYS A 251 35.62 30.06 21.08
N ARG A 252 36.44 29.65 22.05
CA ARG A 252 36.81 28.23 22.23
C ARG A 252 35.61 27.36 22.61
N ILE A 253 34.79 27.82 23.56
CA ILE A 253 33.56 27.12 23.98
C ILE A 253 32.56 27.08 22.82
N ALA A 254 32.37 28.17 22.08
CA ALA A 254 31.48 28.21 20.92
C ALA A 254 31.96 27.29 19.78
N VAL A 255 33.27 27.17 19.55
CA VAL A 255 33.83 26.19 18.61
C VAL A 255 33.59 24.77 19.11
N VAL A 256 33.81 24.48 20.40
CA VAL A 256 33.55 23.14 20.97
C VAL A 256 32.07 22.79 20.93
N ILE A 257 31.17 23.70 21.30
CA ILE A 257 29.71 23.50 21.19
C ILE A 257 29.30 23.36 19.72
N GLY A 258 29.89 24.14 18.81
CA GLY A 258 29.66 24.00 17.37
C GLY A 258 30.07 22.62 16.85
N VAL A 259 31.25 22.13 17.25
CA VAL A 259 31.72 20.78 16.92
C VAL A 259 30.82 19.70 17.54
N LEU A 260 30.43 19.84 18.81
CA LEU A 260 29.52 18.90 19.48
C LEU A 260 28.12 18.91 18.86
N ALA A 261 27.61 20.06 18.44
CA ALA A 261 26.32 20.16 17.75
C ALA A 261 26.38 19.51 16.36
N VAL A 262 27.48 19.71 15.62
CA VAL A 262 27.72 19.02 14.34
C VAL A 262 27.87 17.51 14.55
N MET A 263 28.59 17.08 15.58
CA MET A 263 28.71 15.67 15.95
C MET A 263 27.37 15.06 16.39
N ALA A 264 26.55 15.78 17.16
CA ALA A 264 25.22 15.33 17.56
C ALA A 264 24.25 15.25 16.37
N MET A 265 24.31 16.20 15.44
CA MET A 265 23.57 16.13 14.18
C MET A 265 24.06 14.95 13.33
N ALA A 266 25.38 14.74 13.21
CA ALA A 266 25.94 13.61 12.48
C ALA A 266 25.58 12.26 13.12
N LEU A 267 25.62 12.15 14.45
CA LEU A 267 25.19 10.98 15.21
C LEU A 267 23.67 10.77 15.12
N GLY A 268 22.89 11.84 15.12
CA GLY A 268 21.45 11.80 14.92
C GLY A 268 21.08 11.33 13.52
N VAL A 269 21.77 11.85 12.49
CA VAL A 269 21.66 11.37 11.10
C VAL A 269 22.12 9.93 11.00
N TYR A 270 23.25 9.57 11.60
CA TYR A 270 23.77 8.21 11.61
C TYR A 270 22.80 7.23 12.28
N ALA A 271 22.27 7.57 13.46
CA ALA A 271 21.28 6.78 14.17
C ALA A 271 19.95 6.70 13.41
N TRP A 272 19.53 7.78 12.76
CA TRP A 272 18.36 7.78 11.87
C TRP A 272 18.58 6.88 10.65
N THR A 273 19.77 6.93 10.04
CA THR A 273 20.12 6.03 8.94
C THR A 273 20.18 4.57 9.39
N GLU A 274 20.81 4.27 10.53
CA GLU A 274 20.88 2.93 11.12
C GLU A 274 19.49 2.39 11.48
N ARG A 275 18.64 3.23 12.06
CA ARG A 275 17.24 2.88 12.36
C ARG A 275 16.48 2.56 11.07
N ASN A 276 16.61 3.39 10.04
CA ASN A 276 15.94 3.18 8.76
C ASN A 276 16.47 1.93 8.03
N THR A 277 17.77 1.67 8.09
CA THR A 277 18.35 0.44 7.52
C THR A 277 17.88 -0.78 8.29
N ALA A 278 17.85 -0.73 9.62
CA ALA A 278 17.33 -1.80 10.46
C ALA A 278 15.85 -2.08 10.19
N GLN A 279 15.01 -1.05 10.07
CA GLN A 279 13.60 -1.19 9.69
C GLN A 279 13.44 -1.79 8.29
N THR A 280 14.25 -1.34 7.32
CA THR A 280 14.26 -1.90 5.96
C THR A 280 14.68 -3.37 5.95
N MET A 281 15.70 -3.75 6.73
CA MET A 281 16.15 -5.13 6.87
C MET A 281 15.09 -6.01 7.54
N LEU A 282 14.45 -5.51 8.60
CA LEU A 282 13.37 -6.19 9.30
C LEU A 282 12.17 -6.40 8.36
N SER A 283 11.71 -5.35 7.68
CA SER A 283 10.64 -5.44 6.69
C SER A 283 10.96 -6.48 5.62
N ARG A 284 12.18 -6.45 5.08
CA ARG A 284 12.62 -7.42 4.07
C ARG A 284 12.64 -8.85 4.61
N SER A 285 13.12 -9.06 5.84
CA SER A 285 13.14 -10.37 6.49
C SER A 285 11.72 -10.91 6.67
N LEU A 286 10.83 -10.09 7.24
CA LEU A 286 9.42 -10.45 7.44
C LEU A 286 8.73 -10.73 6.10
N PHE A 287 8.99 -9.93 5.07
CA PHE A 287 8.45 -10.15 3.73
C PHE A 287 8.84 -11.50 3.16
N LEU A 288 10.11 -11.90 3.30
CA LEU A 288 10.60 -13.20 2.84
C LEU A 288 10.02 -14.36 3.65
N SER A 289 9.90 -14.21 4.98
CA SER A 289 9.20 -15.17 5.82
C SER A 289 7.74 -15.33 5.39
N GLY A 290 7.08 -14.22 5.06
CA GLY A 290 5.73 -14.21 4.52
C GLY A 290 5.61 -14.95 3.20
N LEU A 291 6.49 -14.67 2.22
CA LEU A 291 6.49 -15.38 0.93
C LEU A 291 6.67 -16.89 1.13
N ASN A 292 7.63 -17.27 1.96
CA ASN A 292 7.89 -18.69 2.23
C ASN A 292 6.68 -19.38 2.88
N LYS A 293 5.95 -18.69 3.76
CA LYS A 293 4.71 -19.22 4.36
C LYS A 293 3.59 -19.36 3.34
N ILE A 294 3.44 -18.40 2.42
CA ILE A 294 2.49 -18.49 1.30
C ILE A 294 2.85 -19.67 0.38
N ASP A 295 4.13 -19.85 0.04
CA ASP A 295 4.60 -21.01 -0.76
C ASP A 295 4.39 -22.34 -0.03
N GLN A 296 4.51 -22.33 1.30
CA GLN A 296 4.19 -23.44 2.20
C GLN A 296 2.70 -23.60 2.44
N ARG A 297 1.84 -22.86 1.71
CA ARG A 297 0.40 -23.06 1.74
C ARG A 297 -0.26 -22.61 3.05
N GLU A 298 0.43 -21.76 3.80
CA GLU A 298 0.02 -21.20 5.09
C GLU A 298 -0.33 -19.71 4.94
N GLU A 299 -1.37 -19.41 4.12
CA GLU A 299 -1.71 -18.03 3.75
C GLU A 299 -1.97 -17.10 4.96
N GLY A 300 -2.55 -17.63 6.04
CA GLY A 300 -2.81 -16.83 7.24
C GLY A 300 -1.54 -16.36 7.94
N GLU A 301 -0.57 -17.26 8.13
CA GLU A 301 0.73 -16.89 8.69
C GLU A 301 1.49 -15.98 7.73
N GLY A 302 1.45 -16.29 6.43
CA GLY A 302 2.01 -15.45 5.38
C GLY A 302 1.49 -14.03 5.44
N ALA A 303 0.17 -13.85 5.53
CA ALA A 303 -0.48 -12.55 5.64
C ALA A 303 -0.07 -11.79 6.90
N ALA A 304 0.07 -12.46 8.04
CA ALA A 304 0.55 -11.85 9.28
C ALA A 304 1.98 -11.28 9.16
N TYR A 305 2.90 -12.05 8.57
CA TYR A 305 4.24 -11.58 8.27
C TYR A 305 4.22 -10.42 7.26
N MET A 306 3.38 -10.48 6.23
CA MET A 306 3.24 -9.41 5.24
C MET A 306 2.67 -8.13 5.84
N ALA A 307 1.70 -8.23 6.74
CA ALA A 307 1.13 -7.09 7.47
C ALA A 307 2.20 -6.38 8.30
N ALA A 308 3.01 -7.13 9.04
CA ALA A 308 4.15 -6.56 9.77
C ALA A 308 5.22 -5.99 8.82
N ALA A 309 5.56 -6.71 7.75
CA ALA A 309 6.51 -6.25 6.75
C ALA A 309 6.08 -4.92 6.12
N ALA A 310 4.77 -4.74 5.84
CA ALA A 310 4.22 -3.52 5.29
C ALA A 310 4.35 -2.34 6.27
N ARG A 311 4.07 -2.55 7.56
CA ARG A 311 4.21 -1.48 8.60
C ARG A 311 5.64 -0.95 8.73
N TYR A 312 6.65 -1.81 8.54
CA TYR A 312 8.07 -1.41 8.56
C TYR A 312 8.65 -1.09 7.18
N GLY A 313 7.89 -1.37 6.13
CA GLY A 313 8.35 -1.41 4.75
C GLY A 313 8.05 -0.14 3.97
N ASN A 314 8.03 -0.29 2.64
CA ASN A 314 7.67 0.77 1.72
C ASN A 314 6.31 0.47 1.06
N GLU A 315 5.87 1.39 0.20
CA GLU A 315 4.61 1.26 -0.53
C GLU A 315 4.52 -0.04 -1.36
N ARG A 316 5.65 -0.57 -1.86
CA ARG A 316 5.65 -1.82 -2.65
C ARG A 316 5.31 -3.04 -1.80
N THR A 317 5.78 -3.08 -0.56
CA THR A 317 5.39 -4.13 0.40
C THR A 317 3.91 -4.04 0.75
N ALA A 318 3.39 -2.83 0.93
CA ALA A 318 1.98 -2.59 1.18
C ALA A 318 1.10 -2.95 -0.04
N LEU A 319 1.57 -2.70 -1.28
CA LEU A 319 0.90 -3.12 -2.51
C LEU A 319 0.79 -4.65 -2.60
N TYR A 320 1.81 -5.38 -2.14
CA TYR A 320 1.75 -6.84 -2.11
C TYR A 320 0.67 -7.30 -1.15
N LEU A 321 0.67 -6.80 0.09
CA LEU A 321 -0.36 -7.09 1.09
C LEU A 321 -1.78 -6.75 0.59
N GLN A 322 -1.93 -5.58 -0.04
CA GLN A 322 -3.18 -5.16 -0.66
C GLN A 322 -3.64 -6.14 -1.74
N SER A 323 -2.73 -6.58 -2.61
CA SER A 323 -3.05 -7.58 -3.63
C SER A 323 -3.43 -8.93 -3.04
N MET A 324 -2.94 -9.27 -1.83
CA MET A 324 -3.40 -10.45 -1.11
C MET A 324 -4.88 -10.33 -0.73
N LEU A 325 -5.27 -9.20 -0.16
CA LEU A 325 -6.68 -8.89 0.14
C LEU A 325 -7.55 -8.88 -1.13
N MET A 326 -7.03 -8.36 -2.26
CA MET A 326 -7.73 -8.39 -3.55
C MET A 326 -7.92 -9.82 -4.05
N ARG A 327 -6.91 -10.69 -3.99
CA ARG A 327 -7.02 -12.06 -4.49
C ARG A 327 -8.07 -12.87 -3.72
N GLN A 328 -8.17 -12.62 -2.41
CA GLN A 328 -9.13 -13.25 -1.53
C GLN A 328 -10.53 -12.60 -1.58
N ASN A 329 -10.78 -11.78 -2.61
CA ASN A 329 -12.03 -11.07 -2.77
C ASN A 329 -13.25 -12.01 -2.83
N GLY A 330 -14.25 -11.72 -1.98
CA GLY A 330 -15.48 -12.50 -1.90
C GLY A 330 -15.35 -13.79 -1.11
N MET A 331 -14.18 -14.09 -0.54
CA MET A 331 -14.00 -15.26 0.32
C MET A 331 -14.24 -14.88 1.79
N THR A 332 -14.74 -15.83 2.57
CA THR A 332 -14.86 -15.71 4.03
C THR A 332 -14.28 -16.97 4.66
N PRO A 333 -13.30 -16.85 5.57
CA PRO A 333 -12.68 -18.02 6.20
C PRO A 333 -13.70 -18.79 7.05
N MET A 334 -13.65 -20.10 6.92
CA MET A 334 -14.41 -21.08 7.70
C MET A 334 -13.41 -21.88 8.57
N PRO A 335 -13.68 -22.11 9.88
CA PRO A 335 -12.98 -23.10 10.70
C PRO A 335 -12.81 -24.44 10.00
N ARG A 336 -11.77 -25.17 10.43
CA ARG A 336 -11.35 -26.45 9.85
C ARG A 336 -12.52 -27.43 9.71
N LEU A 337 -12.89 -27.74 8.47
CA LEU A 337 -13.94 -28.68 8.14
C LEU A 337 -13.35 -30.07 7.89
N ASP A 338 -14.14 -31.08 8.25
CA ASP A 338 -13.76 -32.49 8.27
C ASP A 338 -14.67 -33.33 7.35
N SER A 339 -15.63 -32.68 6.69
CA SER A 339 -16.54 -33.22 5.69
C SER A 339 -16.73 -32.23 4.53
N THR A 340 -17.22 -32.74 3.41
CA THR A 340 -17.74 -31.94 2.29
C THR A 340 -18.97 -31.15 2.76
N PRO A 341 -18.99 -29.80 2.67
CA PRO A 341 -20.13 -28.98 3.07
C PRO A 341 -21.33 -29.16 2.15
N VAL A 342 -22.54 -29.01 2.68
CA VAL A 342 -23.78 -29.14 1.90
C VAL A 342 -24.62 -27.89 2.08
N PHE A 343 -25.13 -27.33 0.98
CA PHE A 343 -26.06 -26.21 0.98
C PHE A 343 -27.50 -26.73 1.10
N SER A 344 -28.36 -26.00 1.81
CA SER A 344 -29.80 -26.20 1.75
C SER A 344 -30.32 -25.85 0.34
N PRO A 345 -31.44 -26.44 -0.13
CA PRO A 345 -32.01 -26.17 -1.46
C PRO A 345 -32.36 -24.71 -1.75
N ASP A 346 -32.66 -23.91 -0.73
CA ASP A 346 -32.84 -22.46 -0.87
C ASP A 346 -31.52 -21.67 -0.86
N GLY A 347 -30.40 -22.30 -0.49
CA GLY A 347 -29.08 -21.69 -0.37
C GLY A 347 -28.87 -20.85 0.88
N HIS A 348 -29.78 -20.86 1.85
CA HIS A 348 -29.64 -20.09 3.10
C HIS A 348 -28.65 -20.73 4.07
N TRP A 349 -28.72 -22.06 4.24
CA TRP A 349 -27.91 -22.79 5.22
C TRP A 349 -26.77 -23.56 4.58
N ILE A 350 -25.63 -23.62 5.28
CA ILE A 350 -24.52 -24.52 4.96
C ILE A 350 -24.26 -25.41 6.17
N ALA A 351 -24.26 -26.72 5.97
CA ALA A 351 -23.94 -27.70 7.00
C ALA A 351 -22.60 -28.37 6.71
N ALA A 352 -21.74 -28.50 7.73
CA ALA A 352 -20.47 -29.19 7.63
C ALA A 352 -20.04 -29.76 8.99
N LEU A 353 -19.23 -30.81 8.99
CA LEU A 353 -18.61 -31.33 10.22
C LEU A 353 -17.31 -30.58 10.52
N ASN A 354 -17.08 -30.30 11.80
CA ASN A 354 -15.87 -29.68 12.33
C ASN A 354 -14.96 -30.71 13.03
N ALA A 355 -13.65 -30.51 12.88
CA ALA A 355 -12.63 -31.16 13.70
C ALA A 355 -12.56 -30.52 15.10
N THR A 356 -13.42 -30.93 16.03
CA THR A 356 -13.40 -30.47 17.43
C THR A 356 -12.43 -31.27 18.32
N SER A 357 -12.28 -32.58 18.10
CA SER A 357 -11.29 -33.47 18.73
C SER A 357 -11.22 -34.82 17.99
N ASN A 358 -10.24 -35.68 18.32
CA ASN A 358 -10.13 -37.02 17.71
C ASN A 358 -11.29 -37.98 18.06
N GLU A 359 -12.09 -37.69 19.09
CA GLU A 359 -13.15 -38.60 19.57
C GLU A 359 -14.58 -38.06 19.40
N GLN A 360 -14.76 -36.76 19.14
CA GLN A 360 -16.07 -36.17 18.85
C GLN A 360 -15.96 -35.08 17.77
N ARG A 361 -16.75 -35.23 16.69
CA ARG A 361 -16.92 -34.22 15.63
C ARG A 361 -18.20 -33.44 15.88
N GLY A 362 -18.08 -32.11 15.92
CA GLY A 362 -19.22 -31.22 16.04
C GLY A 362 -19.86 -30.91 14.69
N LEU A 363 -21.18 -30.76 14.65
CA LEU A 363 -21.90 -30.27 13.47
C LEU A 363 -21.90 -28.74 13.49
N GLN A 364 -21.46 -28.11 12.40
CA GLN A 364 -21.54 -26.68 12.19
C GLN A 364 -22.63 -26.35 11.17
N ILE A 365 -23.47 -25.38 11.53
CA ILE A 365 -24.47 -24.80 10.63
C ILE A 365 -24.16 -23.31 10.48
N TRP A 366 -24.01 -22.89 9.24
CA TRP A 366 -23.66 -21.54 8.85
C TRP A 366 -24.83 -20.88 8.15
N ASP A 367 -25.01 -19.60 8.43
CA ASP A 367 -25.86 -18.73 7.65
C ASP A 367 -25.04 -18.19 6.47
N ALA A 368 -25.38 -18.62 5.26
CA ALA A 368 -24.68 -18.27 4.01
C ALA A 368 -24.81 -16.78 3.65
N TYR A 369 -25.81 -16.10 4.20
CA TYR A 369 -26.10 -14.68 3.97
C TYR A 369 -25.18 -13.77 4.78
N THR A 370 -25.16 -13.97 6.10
CA THR A 370 -24.27 -13.25 7.02
C THR A 370 -22.84 -13.75 6.95
N GLN A 371 -22.62 -14.93 6.35
CA GLN A 371 -21.34 -15.63 6.25
C GLN A 371 -20.75 -15.88 7.65
N LYS A 372 -21.61 -16.27 8.59
CA LYS A 372 -21.25 -16.53 10.00
C LYS A 372 -21.76 -17.89 10.43
N VAL A 373 -21.06 -18.49 11.39
CA VAL A 373 -21.57 -19.65 12.12
C VAL A 373 -22.86 -19.24 12.83
N HIS A 374 -23.95 -19.93 12.53
CA HIS A 374 -25.23 -19.76 13.20
C HIS A 374 -25.29 -20.68 14.44
N THR A 375 -24.92 -21.95 14.27
CA THR A 375 -24.91 -22.95 15.35
C THR A 375 -23.66 -23.81 15.25
N LEU A 376 -22.96 -24.02 16.37
CA LEU A 376 -21.95 -25.06 16.53
C LEU A 376 -22.44 -26.06 17.58
N LEU A 377 -22.52 -27.33 17.20
CA LEU A 377 -23.04 -28.40 18.04
C LEU A 377 -21.91 -29.38 18.33
N THR A 378 -21.30 -29.27 19.51
CA THR A 378 -20.21 -30.18 19.92
C THR A 378 -20.71 -31.58 20.28
N ASP A 379 -21.96 -31.68 20.73
CA ASP A 379 -22.51 -32.91 21.33
C ASP A 379 -23.37 -33.72 20.34
N ALA A 380 -23.41 -33.33 19.06
CA ALA A 380 -24.21 -33.99 18.02
C ALA A 380 -23.78 -35.45 17.71
N LYS A 381 -22.71 -35.94 18.35
CA LYS A 381 -22.10 -37.27 18.16
C LYS A 381 -21.98 -37.66 16.67
N ALA A 382 -21.77 -36.71 15.76
CA ALA A 382 -21.70 -37.00 14.34
C ALA A 382 -20.42 -37.81 14.00
N ASN A 383 -20.54 -38.79 13.10
CA ASN A 383 -19.41 -39.66 12.73
C ASN A 383 -18.58 -39.05 11.59
N ALA A 384 -17.28 -39.36 11.51
CA ALA A 384 -16.39 -39.02 10.39
C ALA A 384 -16.89 -39.46 9.01
N PHE A 385 -17.74 -40.49 8.96
CA PHE A 385 -18.38 -40.99 7.75
C PHE A 385 -19.79 -40.41 7.52
N SER A 386 -20.24 -39.42 8.30
CA SER A 386 -21.60 -38.90 8.15
C SER A 386 -21.76 -38.19 6.80
N LYS A 387 -22.62 -38.74 5.94
CA LYS A 387 -23.20 -37.97 4.84
C LYS A 387 -24.15 -36.93 5.45
N LEU A 388 -24.07 -35.71 4.97
CA LEU A 388 -25.02 -34.64 5.25
C LEU A 388 -25.93 -34.49 4.03
N ALA A 389 -27.23 -34.29 4.22
CA ALA A 389 -28.14 -33.99 3.13
C ALA A 389 -29.31 -33.15 3.62
N PHE A 390 -29.75 -32.21 2.79
CA PHE A 390 -31.00 -31.50 3.01
C PHE A 390 -32.12 -32.13 2.17
N ASP A 391 -33.34 -32.16 2.70
CA ASP A 391 -34.55 -32.38 1.90
C ASP A 391 -35.00 -31.06 1.22
N GLY A 392 -36.03 -31.13 0.37
CA GLY A 392 -36.57 -29.97 -0.35
C GLY A 392 -37.25 -28.91 0.54
N GLN A 393 -37.40 -29.18 1.84
CA GLN A 393 -37.95 -28.27 2.85
C GLN A 393 -36.84 -27.68 3.74
N ASN A 394 -35.58 -27.85 3.35
CA ASN A 394 -34.37 -27.43 4.08
C ASN A 394 -34.19 -28.12 5.45
N ALA A 395 -34.79 -29.29 5.68
CA ALA A 395 -34.47 -30.06 6.86
C ALA A 395 -33.13 -30.81 6.65
N LEU A 396 -32.21 -30.65 7.60
CA LEU A 396 -30.91 -31.30 7.58
C LEU A 396 -30.99 -32.71 8.16
N TYR A 397 -30.49 -33.67 7.41
CA TYR A 397 -30.31 -35.06 7.82
C TYR A 397 -28.82 -35.36 7.98
N PHE A 398 -28.46 -36.09 9.04
CA PHE A 398 -27.09 -36.57 9.25
C PHE A 398 -27.06 -37.87 10.05
N MET A 399 -25.94 -38.60 9.92
CA MET A 399 -25.68 -39.84 10.65
C MET A 399 -24.83 -39.59 11.90
N THR A 400 -25.25 -40.14 13.02
CA THR A 400 -24.56 -40.12 14.31
C THR A 400 -23.62 -41.32 14.48
N ALA A 401 -22.81 -41.31 15.54
CA ALA A 401 -21.90 -42.38 15.91
C ALA A 401 -22.61 -43.65 16.41
N ASP A 402 -23.86 -43.53 16.88
CA ASP A 402 -24.72 -44.64 17.28
C ASP A 402 -25.50 -45.26 16.10
N ASN A 403 -25.12 -44.94 14.86
CA ASN A 403 -25.67 -45.55 13.65
C ASN A 403 -27.16 -45.24 13.43
N THR A 404 -27.59 -44.05 13.90
CA THR A 404 -28.94 -43.50 13.66
C THR A 404 -28.87 -42.34 12.66
N ILE A 405 -30.03 -42.01 12.05
CA ILE A 405 -30.19 -40.85 11.18
C ILE A 405 -31.10 -39.84 11.89
N GLU A 406 -30.52 -38.67 12.16
CA GLU A 406 -31.18 -37.53 12.82
C GLU A 406 -31.70 -36.54 11.79
N LYS A 407 -32.86 -35.93 12.05
CA LYS A 407 -33.45 -34.83 11.28
C LYS A 407 -33.53 -33.56 12.12
N TRP A 408 -33.09 -32.45 11.52
CA TRP A 408 -32.99 -31.15 12.14
C TRP A 408 -33.63 -30.09 11.24
N GLN A 409 -34.37 -29.17 11.84
CA GLN A 409 -35.01 -28.05 11.15
C GLN A 409 -34.50 -26.74 11.74
N ASP A 410 -34.09 -25.80 10.90
CA ASP A 410 -33.61 -24.46 11.29
C ASP A 410 -32.51 -24.50 12.39
N GLY A 411 -31.64 -25.51 12.30
CA GLY A 411 -30.55 -25.73 13.25
C GLY A 411 -30.97 -26.22 14.63
N LYS A 412 -32.21 -26.72 14.80
CA LYS A 412 -32.71 -27.34 16.02
C LYS A 412 -32.99 -28.84 15.81
N PRO A 413 -32.72 -29.68 16.82
CA PRO A 413 -33.07 -31.10 16.75
C PRO A 413 -34.59 -31.23 16.62
N GLN A 414 -35.03 -32.09 15.71
CA GLN A 414 -36.44 -32.38 15.52
C GLN A 414 -36.76 -33.79 15.99
N GLU A 415 -36.19 -34.80 15.33
CA GLU A 415 -36.43 -36.22 15.66
C GLU A 415 -35.36 -37.14 15.09
N THR A 416 -35.18 -38.29 15.73
CA THR A 416 -34.50 -39.46 15.15
C THR A 416 -35.44 -40.09 14.12
N VAL A 417 -35.03 -40.10 12.85
CA VAL A 417 -35.86 -40.57 11.72
C VAL A 417 -35.70 -42.06 11.47
N TYR A 418 -34.50 -42.59 11.70
CA TYR A 418 -34.19 -43.98 11.46
C TYR A 418 -33.15 -44.49 12.45
N GLU A 419 -33.44 -45.61 13.10
CA GLU A 419 -32.50 -46.35 13.93
C GLU A 419 -32.14 -47.64 13.19
N ALA A 420 -30.85 -47.82 12.86
CA ALA A 420 -30.43 -49.02 12.17
C ALA A 420 -30.43 -50.23 13.10
N PRO A 421 -30.91 -51.41 12.63
CA PRO A 421 -30.76 -52.66 13.37
C PRO A 421 -29.28 -53.07 13.50
N ASP A 422 -28.97 -53.92 14.48
CA ASP A 422 -27.61 -54.37 14.80
C ASP A 422 -26.87 -55.03 13.62
N ASP A 423 -27.61 -55.59 12.66
CA ASP A 423 -27.09 -56.25 11.46
C ASP A 423 -26.86 -55.30 10.27
N LEU A 424 -27.03 -53.98 10.45
CA LEU A 424 -26.88 -52.98 9.40
C LEU A 424 -26.05 -51.79 9.87
N ARG A 425 -24.91 -51.56 9.20
CA ARG A 425 -24.10 -50.36 9.39
C ARG A 425 -24.29 -49.38 8.25
N ILE A 426 -24.88 -48.21 8.53
CA ILE A 426 -25.18 -47.20 7.51
C ILE A 426 -23.88 -46.64 6.92
N VAL A 427 -23.89 -46.44 5.60
CA VAL A 427 -22.78 -45.87 4.82
C VAL A 427 -23.19 -44.54 4.20
N SER A 428 -24.42 -44.44 3.71
CA SER A 428 -24.93 -43.29 2.97
C SER A 428 -26.46 -43.30 3.02
N PHE A 429 -27.08 -42.13 2.92
CA PHE A 429 -28.51 -42.00 2.74
C PHE A 429 -28.83 -40.82 1.81
N ALA A 430 -30.07 -40.73 1.33
CA ALA A 430 -30.59 -39.55 0.64
C ALA A 430 -32.09 -39.38 0.89
N PRO A 431 -32.52 -38.23 1.42
CA PRO A 431 -33.92 -37.90 1.53
C PRO A 431 -34.51 -37.52 0.16
N GLY A 432 -35.78 -37.85 -0.05
CA GLY A 432 -36.59 -37.32 -1.14
C GLY A 432 -36.92 -35.85 -0.92
N ALA A 433 -37.33 -35.14 -1.98
CA ALA A 433 -37.61 -33.71 -1.91
C ALA A 433 -38.74 -33.35 -0.90
N ASP A 434 -39.72 -34.22 -0.72
CA ASP A 434 -40.82 -34.06 0.23
C ASP A 434 -40.48 -34.54 1.66
N GLY A 435 -39.28 -35.09 1.87
CA GLY A 435 -38.84 -35.66 3.13
C GLY A 435 -39.56 -36.96 3.53
N ARG A 436 -40.50 -37.46 2.71
CA ARG A 436 -41.33 -38.65 2.99
C ARG A 436 -40.56 -39.96 2.79
N TRP A 437 -39.59 -39.93 1.90
CA TRP A 437 -38.81 -41.11 1.51
C TRP A 437 -37.35 -40.91 1.83
N LEU A 438 -36.70 -41.99 2.29
CA LEU A 438 -35.29 -42.02 2.58
C LEU A 438 -34.68 -43.27 1.94
N VAL A 439 -33.77 -43.08 0.98
CA VAL A 439 -32.94 -44.18 0.48
C VAL A 439 -31.78 -44.34 1.44
N ILE A 440 -31.62 -45.52 2.04
CA ILE A 440 -30.54 -45.82 2.97
C ILE A 440 -29.67 -46.92 2.35
N GLN A 441 -28.36 -46.73 2.42
CA GLN A 441 -27.37 -47.70 1.97
C GLN A 441 -26.46 -48.03 3.14
N GLY A 442 -26.27 -49.31 3.41
CA GLY A 442 -25.45 -49.76 4.52
C GLY A 442 -24.88 -51.15 4.30
N TRP A 443 -23.79 -51.46 5.00
CA TRP A 443 -23.23 -52.79 5.04
C TRP A 443 -24.08 -53.68 5.92
N HIS A 444 -24.52 -54.81 5.39
CA HIS A 444 -25.05 -55.90 6.20
C HIS A 444 -23.90 -56.57 6.96
N VAL A 445 -24.09 -56.74 8.27
CA VAL A 445 -23.11 -57.28 9.20
C VAL A 445 -23.62 -58.62 9.74
N ALA A 446 -22.83 -59.66 9.55
CA ALA A 446 -23.08 -60.98 10.12
C ALA A 446 -21.79 -61.49 10.79
N ASP A 447 -21.90 -62.00 12.02
CA ASP A 447 -20.77 -62.48 12.85
C ASP A 447 -19.64 -61.45 13.01
N GLY A 448 -19.99 -60.16 13.10
CA GLY A 448 -19.04 -59.06 13.22
C GLY A 448 -18.25 -58.75 11.95
N LYS A 449 -18.58 -59.36 10.81
CA LYS A 449 -17.94 -59.11 9.51
C LYS A 449 -18.91 -58.42 8.55
N MET A 450 -18.38 -57.44 7.82
CA MET A 450 -19.09 -56.73 6.75
C MET A 450 -19.20 -57.67 5.54
N GLN A 451 -20.43 -58.00 5.14
CA GLN A 451 -20.66 -58.99 4.07
C GLN A 451 -20.86 -58.31 2.71
N TYR A 452 -21.90 -57.47 2.60
CA TYR A 452 -22.30 -56.78 1.38
C TYR A 452 -23.03 -55.47 1.69
N ILE A 453 -23.10 -54.55 0.72
CA ILE A 453 -23.90 -53.31 0.84
C ILE A 453 -25.34 -53.62 0.42
N LYS A 454 -26.33 -53.39 1.30
CA LYS A 454 -27.75 -53.37 0.96
C LYS A 454 -28.23 -51.93 0.78
N SER A 455 -29.15 -51.73 -0.17
CA SER A 455 -29.89 -50.48 -0.36
C SER A 455 -31.36 -50.74 -0.03
N LEU A 456 -31.93 -49.92 0.85
CA LEU A 456 -33.31 -50.01 1.30
C LEU A 456 -34.02 -48.67 1.12
N LEU A 457 -35.34 -48.74 0.97
CA LEU A 457 -36.22 -47.58 0.84
C LEU A 457 -37.14 -47.52 2.05
N PHE A 458 -37.02 -46.43 2.81
CA PHE A 458 -37.73 -46.20 4.06
C PHE A 458 -38.75 -45.07 3.90
N ASN A 459 -39.96 -45.28 4.39
CA ASN A 459 -40.99 -44.24 4.49
C ASN A 459 -40.89 -43.59 5.88
N THR A 460 -40.58 -42.31 5.91
CA THR A 460 -40.35 -41.53 7.14
C THR A 460 -41.63 -41.21 7.90
N HIS A 461 -42.77 -41.15 7.21
CA HIS A 461 -44.08 -40.85 7.81
C HIS A 461 -44.63 -42.05 8.56
N ASP A 462 -44.66 -43.21 7.90
CA ASP A 462 -45.18 -44.46 8.48
C ASP A 462 -44.13 -45.21 9.31
N ARG A 463 -42.87 -44.74 9.27
CA ARG A 463 -41.68 -45.34 9.90
C ARG A 463 -41.48 -46.82 9.56
N GLN A 464 -41.68 -47.16 8.29
CA GLN A 464 -41.57 -48.53 7.78
C GLN A 464 -40.60 -48.65 6.60
N THR A 465 -39.84 -49.74 6.58
CA THR A 465 -39.05 -50.17 5.42
C THR A 465 -39.99 -50.79 4.40
N VAL A 466 -40.09 -50.18 3.22
CA VAL A 466 -41.03 -50.62 2.16
C VAL A 466 -40.31 -51.49 1.12
N ILE A 467 -39.01 -51.26 0.90
CA ILE A 467 -38.14 -52.13 0.10
C ILE A 467 -36.91 -52.44 0.93
N ASP A 468 -36.73 -53.72 1.28
CA ASP A 468 -35.63 -54.18 2.14
C ASP A 468 -34.35 -54.56 1.37
N GLN A 469 -34.49 -54.85 0.06
CA GLN A 469 -33.36 -55.08 -0.81
C GLN A 469 -33.69 -54.63 -2.23
N VAL A 470 -33.14 -53.49 -2.66
CA VAL A 470 -33.02 -53.23 -4.10
C VAL A 470 -31.99 -54.24 -4.62
N PRO A 471 -32.31 -55.09 -5.62
CA PRO A 471 -31.34 -56.02 -6.19
C PRO A 471 -30.25 -55.22 -6.89
N VAL A 472 -29.14 -55.02 -6.20
CA VAL A 472 -27.94 -54.38 -6.71
C VAL A 472 -26.84 -55.40 -6.48
N ARG A 473 -26.29 -55.99 -7.55
CA ARG A 473 -25.29 -57.05 -7.40
C ARG A 473 -23.94 -56.44 -7.02
N GLN A 474 -23.22 -57.13 -6.12
CA GLN A 474 -21.94 -56.66 -5.59
C GLN A 474 -20.94 -56.39 -6.71
N ARG A 475 -20.36 -55.18 -6.73
CA ARG A 475 -19.08 -54.90 -7.39
C ARG A 475 -18.15 -54.26 -6.38
N ASP A 476 -16.90 -54.71 -6.35
CA ASP A 476 -15.85 -54.13 -5.54
C ASP A 476 -15.58 -52.68 -5.99
N GLY A 477 -15.77 -51.73 -5.08
CA GLY A 477 -15.25 -50.36 -5.20
C GLY A 477 -15.99 -49.45 -6.18
N GLY A 478 -16.75 -48.49 -5.65
CA GLY A 478 -17.18 -47.30 -6.40
C GLY A 478 -18.54 -46.77 -5.99
N ASN A 479 -18.55 -45.63 -5.31
CA ASN A 479 -19.75 -44.88 -4.93
C ASN A 479 -20.24 -44.05 -6.14
N THR A 480 -21.04 -44.64 -7.02
CA THR A 480 -21.92 -43.89 -7.94
C THR A 480 -23.32 -43.89 -7.35
N GLN A 481 -23.97 -42.73 -7.25
CA GLN A 481 -25.36 -42.67 -6.78
C GLN A 481 -26.25 -43.41 -7.79
N ARG A 482 -26.76 -44.57 -7.39
CA ARG A 482 -27.55 -45.48 -8.24
C ARG A 482 -29.05 -45.20 -8.19
N TYR A 483 -29.48 -44.06 -7.66
CA TYR A 483 -30.89 -43.72 -7.46
C TYR A 483 -31.20 -42.29 -7.88
N LEU A 484 -32.47 -42.04 -8.18
CA LEU A 484 -32.99 -40.75 -8.60
C LEU A 484 -34.43 -40.62 -8.10
N PHE A 485 -34.75 -39.52 -7.41
CA PHE A 485 -36.12 -39.16 -7.10
C PHE A 485 -36.72 -38.34 -8.26
N ALA A 486 -37.96 -38.61 -8.62
CA ALA A 486 -38.73 -37.70 -9.45
C ALA A 486 -38.94 -36.37 -8.71
N ALA A 487 -38.96 -35.25 -9.46
CA ALA A 487 -39.09 -33.92 -8.88
C ALA A 487 -40.38 -33.74 -8.05
N GLN A 488 -41.46 -34.39 -8.44
CA GLN A 488 -42.75 -34.36 -7.72
C GLN A 488 -42.90 -35.48 -6.67
N GLY A 489 -41.84 -36.26 -6.41
CA GLY A 489 -41.87 -37.36 -5.45
C GLY A 489 -42.79 -38.53 -5.84
N ASN A 490 -43.26 -38.58 -7.09
CA ASN A 490 -44.21 -39.59 -7.59
C ASN A 490 -43.54 -40.80 -8.25
N ALA A 491 -42.22 -40.86 -8.31
CA ALA A 491 -41.47 -42.04 -8.73
C ALA A 491 -40.04 -42.03 -8.17
N ILE A 492 -39.45 -43.21 -8.02
CA ILE A 492 -38.03 -43.40 -7.71
C ILE A 492 -37.42 -44.32 -8.75
N ALA A 493 -36.33 -43.92 -9.38
CA ALA A 493 -35.55 -44.78 -10.27
C ALA A 493 -34.26 -45.23 -9.58
N PHE A 494 -33.85 -46.46 -9.88
CA PHE A 494 -32.52 -47.00 -9.59
C PHE A 494 -31.87 -47.40 -10.90
N HIS A 495 -30.56 -47.19 -11.06
CA HIS A 495 -29.86 -47.61 -12.27
C HIS A 495 -28.58 -48.37 -11.95
N GLU A 496 -28.24 -49.30 -12.84
CA GLU A 496 -27.09 -50.19 -12.73
C GLU A 496 -26.37 -50.28 -14.07
N THR A 497 -25.04 -50.26 -14.00
CA THR A 497 -24.14 -50.33 -15.16
C THR A 497 -23.24 -51.55 -15.02
N GLU A 498 -23.37 -52.52 -15.92
CA GLU A 498 -22.54 -53.73 -15.99
C GLU A 498 -21.91 -53.89 -17.38
N ASP A 499 -20.89 -54.76 -17.49
CA ASP A 499 -20.13 -54.96 -18.74
C ASP A 499 -21.05 -55.34 -19.92
N ASN A 500 -22.23 -55.94 -19.67
CA ASN A 500 -23.22 -56.29 -20.71
C ASN A 500 -24.72 -56.15 -20.31
N ASP A 501 -25.06 -55.68 -19.10
CA ASP A 501 -26.45 -55.63 -18.59
C ASP A 501 -26.71 -54.33 -17.83
N ASN A 502 -26.92 -53.24 -18.59
CA ASN A 502 -27.22 -51.93 -18.01
C ASN A 502 -28.73 -51.75 -17.92
N ARG A 503 -29.24 -51.36 -16.75
CA ARG A 503 -30.68 -51.27 -16.52
C ARG A 503 -31.06 -50.07 -15.67
N VAL A 504 -32.26 -49.55 -15.90
CA VAL A 504 -32.93 -48.60 -15.01
C VAL A 504 -34.22 -49.23 -14.51
N ARG A 505 -34.35 -49.35 -13.19
CA ARG A 505 -35.54 -49.82 -12.49
C ARG A 505 -36.33 -48.64 -11.94
N VAL A 506 -37.57 -48.47 -12.35
CA VAL A 506 -38.44 -47.38 -11.88
C VAL A 506 -39.54 -47.94 -10.98
N TYR A 507 -39.72 -47.33 -9.82
CA TYR A 507 -40.82 -47.54 -8.91
C TYR A 507 -41.76 -46.33 -8.97
N PRO A 508 -42.89 -46.43 -9.69
CA PRO A 508 -43.91 -45.39 -9.66
C PRO A 508 -44.55 -45.33 -8.27
N MET A 509 -45.13 -44.18 -7.93
CA MET A 509 -45.96 -43.99 -6.74
C MET A 509 -47.36 -43.53 -7.14
N ASP A 510 -48.36 -43.96 -6.39
CA ASP A 510 -49.72 -43.45 -6.54
C ASP A 510 -49.92 -42.09 -5.85
N ALA A 511 -51.14 -41.55 -5.95
CA ALA A 511 -51.50 -40.25 -5.37
C ALA A 511 -51.40 -40.23 -3.83
N ASP A 512 -51.51 -41.38 -3.19
CA ASP A 512 -51.33 -41.52 -1.74
C ASP A 512 -49.85 -41.67 -1.37
N GLY A 513 -48.95 -41.68 -2.36
CA GLY A 513 -47.52 -41.90 -2.23
C GLY A 513 -47.18 -43.31 -1.76
N LYS A 514 -47.91 -44.33 -2.22
CA LYS A 514 -47.52 -45.74 -2.07
C LYS A 514 -46.81 -46.23 -3.32
N LEU A 515 -45.75 -47.02 -3.13
CA LEU A 515 -44.99 -47.62 -4.21
C LEU A 515 -45.82 -48.64 -4.99
N GLN A 516 -45.79 -48.51 -6.31
CA GLN A 516 -46.37 -49.45 -7.27
C GLN A 516 -45.32 -50.47 -7.71
N GLN A 517 -45.74 -51.47 -8.50
CA GLN A 517 -44.85 -52.50 -9.03
C GLN A 517 -43.70 -51.87 -9.85
N ALA A 518 -42.48 -52.33 -9.58
CA ALA A 518 -41.27 -51.88 -10.26
C ALA A 518 -41.27 -52.27 -11.75
N ARG A 519 -40.68 -51.41 -12.59
CA ARG A 519 -40.49 -51.63 -14.03
C ARG A 519 -39.00 -51.56 -14.38
N ASP A 520 -38.51 -52.55 -15.12
CA ASP A 520 -37.11 -52.62 -15.57
C ASP A 520 -36.97 -52.24 -17.05
N TYR A 521 -35.96 -51.41 -17.34
CA TYR A 521 -35.62 -50.93 -18.68
C TYR A 521 -34.15 -51.24 -19.00
N VAL A 522 -33.87 -52.02 -20.03
CA VAL A 522 -32.51 -52.37 -20.47
C VAL A 522 -31.96 -51.25 -21.35
N VAL A 523 -30.81 -50.68 -20.98
CA VAL A 523 -30.16 -49.58 -21.69
C VAL A 523 -29.00 -50.14 -22.51
N PRO A 524 -28.98 -49.95 -23.84
CA PRO A 524 -27.87 -50.39 -24.67
C PRO A 524 -26.67 -49.50 -24.39
N GLY A 525 -25.74 -49.89 -23.51
CA GLY A 525 -24.51 -49.16 -23.19
C GLY A 525 -24.44 -48.64 -21.76
N GLY A 526 -23.22 -48.41 -21.27
CA GLY A 526 -22.98 -47.96 -19.89
C GLY A 526 -23.64 -46.62 -19.60
N ILE A 527 -24.44 -46.56 -18.55
CA ILE A 527 -25.22 -45.37 -18.16
C ILE A 527 -24.28 -44.33 -17.55
N ILE A 528 -24.32 -43.12 -18.10
CA ILE A 528 -23.60 -41.93 -17.63
C ILE A 528 -24.48 -41.17 -16.61
N TRP A 529 -25.73 -40.87 -16.98
CA TRP A 529 -26.71 -40.23 -16.12
C TRP A 529 -28.14 -40.55 -16.55
N ALA A 530 -29.10 -40.40 -15.64
CA ALA A 530 -30.53 -40.47 -15.92
C ALA A 530 -31.28 -39.26 -15.30
N ARG A 531 -32.36 -38.78 -15.95
CA ARG A 531 -33.13 -37.61 -15.50
C ARG A 531 -34.61 -37.75 -15.85
N PHE A 532 -35.49 -37.54 -14.86
CA PHE A 532 -36.94 -37.46 -15.09
C PHE A 532 -37.34 -36.13 -15.72
N SER A 533 -38.42 -36.13 -16.50
CA SER A 533 -39.17 -34.91 -16.79
C SER A 533 -39.80 -34.33 -15.50
N PRO A 534 -40.13 -33.02 -15.46
CA PRO A 534 -40.70 -32.39 -14.27
C PRO A 534 -42.00 -33.04 -13.77
N ASP A 535 -42.80 -33.62 -14.66
CA ASP A 535 -44.03 -34.36 -14.35
C ASP A 535 -43.80 -35.86 -14.07
N ALA A 536 -42.54 -36.31 -14.17
CA ALA A 536 -42.09 -37.70 -14.04
C ALA A 536 -42.79 -38.70 -14.98
N ARG A 537 -43.36 -38.21 -16.09
CA ARG A 537 -43.95 -39.08 -17.12
C ARG A 537 -42.92 -39.59 -18.11
N HIS A 538 -41.75 -38.97 -18.17
CA HIS A 538 -40.67 -39.31 -19.07
C HIS A 538 -39.36 -39.47 -18.29
N LEU A 539 -38.50 -40.37 -18.75
CA LEU A 539 -37.18 -40.61 -18.19
C LEU A 539 -36.14 -40.68 -19.30
N PHE A 540 -35.13 -39.83 -19.22
CA PHE A 540 -34.04 -39.77 -20.18
C PHE A 540 -32.79 -40.40 -19.58
N VAL A 541 -32.08 -41.17 -20.38
CA VAL A 541 -30.87 -41.90 -19.98
C VAL A 541 -29.77 -41.64 -20.99
N ARG A 542 -28.69 -40.98 -20.55
CA ARG A 542 -27.47 -40.83 -21.35
C ARG A 542 -26.58 -42.03 -21.10
N ALA A 543 -26.25 -42.77 -22.16
CA ALA A 543 -25.32 -43.90 -22.12
C ALA A 543 -24.14 -43.68 -23.08
N ASN A 544 -23.00 -44.35 -22.91
CA ASN A 544 -21.77 -44.09 -23.69
C ASN A 544 -21.97 -44.01 -25.22
N ASN A 545 -22.95 -44.71 -25.78
CA ASN A 545 -23.23 -44.82 -27.21
C ASN A 545 -24.48 -44.03 -27.69
N GLY A 546 -25.12 -43.24 -26.83
CA GLY A 546 -26.34 -42.53 -27.19
C GLY A 546 -27.10 -41.85 -26.06
N LEU A 547 -28.19 -41.21 -26.44
CA LEU A 547 -29.20 -40.71 -25.52
C LEU A 547 -30.50 -41.48 -25.76
N TYR A 548 -31.14 -41.90 -24.68
CA TYR A 548 -32.33 -42.74 -24.71
C TYR A 548 -33.48 -42.11 -23.93
N HIS A 549 -34.70 -42.32 -24.39
CA HIS A 549 -35.94 -41.85 -23.77
C HIS A 549 -36.86 -43.03 -23.45
N ILE A 550 -37.43 -43.00 -22.25
CA ILE A 550 -38.40 -43.94 -21.70
C ILE A 550 -39.69 -43.17 -21.37
N ASP A 551 -40.82 -43.55 -21.95
CA ASP A 551 -42.14 -43.01 -21.62
C ASP A 551 -42.81 -43.87 -20.54
N LEU A 552 -42.90 -43.33 -19.32
CA LEU A 552 -43.38 -44.03 -18.13
C LEU A 552 -44.91 -44.14 -18.08
N ARG A 553 -45.63 -43.42 -18.96
CA ARG A 553 -47.08 -43.59 -19.12
C ARG A 553 -47.41 -44.93 -19.79
N ARG A 554 -46.49 -45.46 -20.58
CA ARG A 554 -46.63 -46.77 -21.22
C ARG A 554 -46.44 -47.86 -20.18
N ASN A 555 -47.28 -48.88 -20.25
CA ASN A 555 -47.14 -50.08 -19.42
C ASN A 555 -46.31 -51.16 -20.15
N ASP A 556 -45.19 -50.75 -20.73
CA ASP A 556 -44.21 -51.62 -21.40
C ASP A 556 -42.77 -51.25 -20.98
N SER A 557 -41.80 -52.09 -21.34
CA SER A 557 -40.36 -51.86 -21.10
C SER A 557 -39.64 -51.29 -22.33
N GLN A 558 -40.36 -50.56 -23.20
CA GLN A 558 -39.78 -50.01 -24.43
C GLN A 558 -38.87 -48.82 -24.11
N ILE A 559 -37.79 -48.69 -24.88
CA ILE A 559 -36.85 -47.55 -24.83
C ILE A 559 -36.56 -47.07 -26.25
N ALA A 560 -36.59 -45.77 -26.46
CA ALA A 560 -36.32 -45.14 -27.75
C ALA A 560 -34.95 -44.47 -27.76
N LYS A 561 -34.14 -44.72 -28.79
CA LYS A 561 -32.90 -43.97 -29.01
C LYS A 561 -33.23 -42.64 -29.69
N ILE A 562 -32.80 -41.52 -29.10
CA ILE A 562 -33.04 -40.20 -29.66
C ILE A 562 -32.02 -39.92 -30.77
N ALA A 563 -32.51 -39.49 -31.94
CA ALA A 563 -31.67 -39.09 -33.05
C ALA A 563 -31.06 -37.70 -32.78
N GLY A 564 -29.74 -37.62 -32.58
CA GLY A 564 -29.05 -36.37 -32.27
C GLY A 564 -27.53 -36.52 -32.16
N GLN A 565 -26.80 -35.40 -32.02
CA GLN A 565 -25.35 -35.44 -31.82
C GLN A 565 -25.01 -36.04 -30.44
N LEU A 566 -24.08 -37.01 -30.42
CA LEU A 566 -23.52 -37.57 -29.17
C LEU A 566 -22.86 -36.51 -28.28
N SER A 567 -22.54 -35.33 -28.83
CA SER A 567 -21.97 -34.19 -28.11
C SER A 567 -22.98 -33.35 -27.33
N ALA A 568 -24.29 -33.69 -27.33
CA ALA A 568 -25.25 -33.04 -26.44
C ALA A 568 -24.78 -33.21 -24.98
N GLU A 569 -24.53 -32.09 -24.31
CA GLU A 569 -24.00 -32.07 -22.95
C GLU A 569 -25.11 -32.35 -21.93
N GLU A 570 -26.30 -31.77 -22.15
CA GLU A 570 -27.40 -31.73 -21.18
C GLU A 570 -28.79 -31.70 -21.86
N ILE A 571 -29.83 -32.10 -21.11
CA ILE A 571 -31.25 -32.01 -21.49
C ILE A 571 -31.99 -31.06 -20.56
N TYR A 572 -32.81 -30.20 -21.15
CA TYR A 572 -33.72 -29.31 -20.45
C TYR A 572 -35.16 -29.50 -20.95
N PHE A 573 -36.13 -29.11 -20.13
CA PHE A 573 -37.55 -29.26 -20.41
C PHE A 573 -38.19 -27.88 -20.54
N ASN A 574 -39.04 -27.70 -21.55
CA ASN A 574 -39.87 -26.52 -21.66
C ASN A 574 -41.12 -26.68 -20.76
N ASP A 575 -41.71 -25.55 -20.37
CA ASP A 575 -42.87 -25.52 -19.48
C ASP A 575 -44.16 -26.02 -20.16
N ASP A 576 -44.16 -26.14 -21.49
CA ASP A 576 -45.27 -26.66 -22.29
C ASP A 576 -45.61 -28.14 -21.99
N GLY A 577 -44.72 -28.85 -21.31
CA GLY A 577 -44.83 -30.29 -21.01
C GLY A 577 -44.81 -31.18 -22.26
N LYS A 578 -44.51 -30.62 -23.43
CA LYS A 578 -44.58 -31.26 -24.74
C LYS A 578 -43.24 -31.27 -25.46
N THR A 579 -42.29 -30.42 -25.07
CA THR A 579 -41.00 -30.33 -25.73
C THR A 579 -39.82 -30.39 -24.75
N PHE A 580 -38.69 -30.88 -25.24
CA PHE A 580 -37.41 -30.87 -24.54
C PHE A 580 -36.32 -30.30 -25.44
N VAL A 581 -35.26 -29.77 -24.83
CA VAL A 581 -34.18 -29.09 -25.55
C VAL A 581 -32.86 -29.80 -25.29
N LEU A 582 -32.18 -30.16 -26.38
CA LEU A 582 -30.78 -30.60 -26.37
C LEU A 582 -29.87 -29.39 -26.56
N VAL A 583 -28.87 -29.25 -25.70
CA VAL A 583 -27.93 -28.12 -25.74
C VAL A 583 -26.49 -28.60 -25.89
N TRP A 584 -25.74 -27.95 -26.78
CA TRP A 584 -24.29 -28.13 -26.93
C TRP A 584 -23.61 -26.78 -27.24
N GLN A 585 -22.80 -26.30 -26.29
CA GLN A 585 -22.18 -24.97 -26.34
C GLN A 585 -23.22 -23.83 -26.53
N SER A 586 -23.18 -23.14 -27.67
CA SER A 586 -24.12 -22.07 -28.04
C SER A 586 -25.26 -22.53 -28.93
N ASN A 587 -25.27 -23.80 -29.36
CA ASN A 587 -26.32 -24.35 -30.20
C ASN A 587 -27.34 -25.11 -29.36
N TYR A 588 -28.57 -25.12 -29.84
CA TYR A 588 -29.65 -25.90 -29.24
C TYR A 588 -30.55 -26.49 -30.32
N ALA A 589 -31.22 -27.59 -30.00
CA ALA A 589 -32.31 -28.15 -30.78
C ALA A 589 -33.47 -28.54 -29.87
N VAL A 590 -34.67 -28.09 -30.25
CA VAL A 590 -35.93 -28.40 -29.57
C VAL A 590 -36.52 -29.64 -30.20
N TYR A 591 -36.96 -30.58 -29.38
CA TYR A 591 -37.56 -31.84 -29.76
C TYR A 591 -38.96 -31.97 -29.17
N ASP A 592 -39.84 -32.62 -29.92
CA ASP A 592 -41.13 -33.06 -29.41
C ASP A 592 -40.97 -34.28 -28.48
N MET A 593 -41.57 -34.21 -27.30
CA MET A 593 -41.39 -35.17 -26.22
C MET A 593 -41.94 -36.55 -26.58
N ASP A 594 -43.09 -36.61 -27.25
CA ASP A 594 -43.77 -37.87 -27.57
C ASP A 594 -43.12 -38.57 -28.77
N SER A 595 -42.80 -37.82 -29.83
CA SER A 595 -42.24 -38.36 -31.08
C SER A 595 -40.71 -38.48 -31.08
N ASN A 596 -39.99 -37.78 -30.19
CA ASN A 596 -38.53 -37.64 -30.20
C ASN A 596 -37.95 -37.06 -31.49
N THR A 597 -38.72 -36.22 -32.20
CA THR A 597 -38.29 -35.60 -33.47
C THR A 597 -37.90 -34.14 -33.26
N PRO A 598 -36.87 -33.62 -33.97
CA PRO A 598 -36.48 -32.22 -33.85
C PRO A 598 -37.53 -31.31 -34.48
N VAL A 599 -37.99 -30.31 -33.73
CA VAL A 599 -38.97 -29.29 -34.14
C VAL A 599 -38.25 -28.08 -34.73
N THR A 600 -37.20 -27.60 -34.07
CA THR A 600 -36.41 -26.43 -34.48
C THR A 600 -35.00 -26.47 -33.89
N SER A 601 -34.10 -25.67 -34.43
CA SER A 601 -32.72 -25.53 -33.93
C SER A 601 -32.23 -24.10 -34.11
N GLY A 602 -31.30 -23.67 -33.25
CA GLY A 602 -30.78 -22.32 -33.28
C GLY A 602 -29.42 -22.17 -32.62
N ASN A 603 -28.89 -20.94 -32.69
CA ASN A 603 -27.67 -20.54 -32.01
C ASN A 603 -27.94 -19.32 -31.13
N ALA A 604 -27.72 -19.48 -29.82
CA ALA A 604 -28.01 -18.49 -28.80
C ALA A 604 -26.94 -17.38 -28.69
N GLN A 605 -25.90 -17.38 -29.54
CA GLN A 605 -24.76 -16.47 -29.55
C GLN A 605 -23.87 -16.51 -28.30
N VAL A 606 -24.34 -17.09 -27.20
CA VAL A 606 -23.66 -17.35 -25.92
C VAL A 606 -23.87 -18.80 -25.48
N SER A 607 -23.07 -19.29 -24.53
CA SER A 607 -23.11 -20.70 -24.12
C SER A 607 -24.24 -20.96 -23.13
N ILE A 608 -25.34 -21.56 -23.61
CA ILE A 608 -26.47 -21.93 -22.73
C ILE A 608 -26.06 -23.00 -21.72
N SER A 609 -25.26 -24.00 -22.14
CA SER A 609 -24.85 -25.08 -21.23
C SER A 609 -24.00 -24.58 -20.05
N ALA A 610 -23.36 -23.42 -20.16
CA ALA A 610 -22.60 -22.83 -19.06
C ALA A 610 -23.52 -22.14 -18.03
N MET A 611 -24.71 -21.69 -18.46
CA MET A 611 -25.66 -20.95 -17.61
C MET A 611 -26.54 -21.86 -16.76
N LEU A 612 -26.62 -23.14 -17.11
CA LEU A 612 -27.59 -24.08 -16.58
C LEU A 612 -26.97 -25.31 -15.88
N ARG A 613 -25.64 -25.33 -15.69
CA ARG A 613 -24.96 -26.42 -14.97
C ARG A 613 -25.23 -26.30 -13.48
N ASP A 614 -25.95 -27.29 -12.96
CA ASP A 614 -26.42 -27.37 -11.57
C ASP A 614 -25.64 -28.43 -10.73
N ASP A 615 -24.62 -29.10 -11.28
CA ASP A 615 -24.12 -30.39 -10.77
C ASP A 615 -22.77 -30.39 -10.03
N VAL A 616 -22.32 -29.24 -9.51
CA VAL A 616 -21.03 -29.17 -8.80
C VAL A 616 -21.25 -29.26 -7.28
N ALA A 617 -20.77 -30.34 -6.66
CA ALA A 617 -20.75 -30.47 -5.20
C ALA A 617 -20.04 -29.27 -4.54
N ASN A 618 -20.57 -28.79 -3.40
CA ASN A 618 -20.14 -27.57 -2.68
C ASN A 618 -20.47 -26.23 -3.34
N VAL A 619 -21.35 -26.16 -4.32
CA VAL A 619 -21.86 -24.89 -4.87
C VAL A 619 -23.29 -24.66 -4.36
N SER A 620 -23.63 -23.40 -4.08
CA SER A 620 -24.99 -23.02 -3.69
C SER A 620 -25.98 -23.22 -4.85
N PRO A 621 -27.26 -23.47 -4.56
CA PRO A 621 -28.30 -23.66 -5.58
C PRO A 621 -28.48 -22.46 -6.53
N ASP A 622 -28.11 -21.26 -6.08
CA ASP A 622 -28.13 -20.05 -6.91
C ASP A 622 -26.84 -19.85 -7.74
N LEU A 623 -25.92 -20.83 -7.71
CA LEU A 623 -24.64 -20.89 -8.44
C LEU A 623 -23.63 -19.79 -8.09
N THR A 624 -23.86 -19.02 -7.02
CA THR A 624 -23.08 -17.81 -6.72
C THR A 624 -22.24 -17.90 -5.45
N GLN A 625 -22.33 -18.99 -4.70
CA GLN A 625 -21.46 -19.30 -3.58
C GLN A 625 -20.92 -20.71 -3.70
N ARG A 626 -19.76 -20.95 -3.13
CA ARG A 626 -19.20 -22.29 -3.01
C ARG A 626 -18.28 -22.39 -1.82
N VAL A 627 -18.06 -23.59 -1.30
CA VAL A 627 -17.02 -23.81 -0.30
C VAL A 627 -15.78 -24.38 -0.97
N GLU A 628 -14.67 -23.66 -0.85
CA GLU A 628 -13.36 -24.09 -1.34
C GLU A 628 -12.45 -24.47 -0.18
N ASN A 629 -11.67 -25.53 -0.36
CA ASN A 629 -10.56 -25.86 0.54
C ASN A 629 -9.26 -25.39 -0.10
N GLN A 630 -8.61 -24.42 0.53
CA GLN A 630 -7.26 -23.98 0.21
C GLN A 630 -6.36 -24.44 1.35
N GLU A 631 -5.81 -25.65 1.14
CA GLU A 631 -4.64 -26.15 1.88
C GLU A 631 -4.87 -26.33 3.39
N GLY A 632 -6.09 -26.72 3.74
CA GLY A 632 -6.52 -26.96 5.11
C GLY A 632 -7.33 -25.81 5.71
N MET A 633 -7.37 -24.66 5.05
CA MET A 633 -8.32 -23.59 5.34
C MET A 633 -9.51 -23.70 4.40
N PHE A 634 -10.72 -23.68 4.96
CA PHE A 634 -11.94 -23.67 4.18
C PHE A 634 -12.41 -22.23 4.03
N PHE A 635 -12.94 -21.89 2.86
CA PHE A 635 -13.47 -20.57 2.56
C PHE A 635 -14.86 -20.71 1.95
N LEU A 636 -15.81 -19.94 2.46
CA LEU A 636 -17.06 -19.67 1.75
C LEU A 636 -16.76 -18.58 0.71
N VAL A 637 -16.71 -18.97 -0.56
CA VAL A 637 -16.40 -18.11 -1.69
C VAL A 637 -17.71 -17.65 -2.33
N THR A 638 -17.95 -16.35 -2.32
CA THR A 638 -18.97 -15.71 -3.16
C THR A 638 -18.35 -15.41 -4.52
N ASP A 639 -19.00 -15.87 -5.59
CA ASP A 639 -18.52 -15.72 -6.95
C ASP A 639 -18.70 -14.28 -7.42
N LEU A 640 -17.59 -13.56 -7.51
CA LEU A 640 -17.54 -12.16 -7.87
C LEU A 640 -16.66 -11.98 -9.09
N ALA A 641 -16.94 -10.93 -9.86
CA ALA A 641 -16.07 -10.55 -10.95
C ALA A 641 -14.66 -10.31 -10.38
N PRO A 642 -13.61 -10.80 -11.06
CA PRO A 642 -12.25 -10.64 -10.59
C PRO A 642 -11.93 -9.16 -10.31
N PRO A 643 -11.25 -8.86 -9.20
CA PRO A 643 -10.80 -7.50 -8.91
C PRO A 643 -9.93 -7.00 -10.06
N LEU A 644 -9.92 -5.68 -10.29
CA LEU A 644 -9.15 -5.00 -11.33
C LEU A 644 -9.64 -5.25 -12.77
N LEU A 645 -10.57 -6.16 -13.02
CA LEU A 645 -11.17 -6.32 -14.35
C LEU A 645 -11.98 -5.06 -14.68
N ARG A 646 -11.55 -4.30 -15.70
CA ARG A 646 -12.24 -3.10 -16.19
C ARG A 646 -13.28 -3.44 -17.24
N SER A 647 -12.95 -4.31 -18.19
CA SER A 647 -13.84 -4.72 -19.27
C SER A 647 -13.36 -6.00 -19.96
N GLN A 648 -14.24 -6.61 -20.75
CA GLN A 648 -13.94 -7.75 -21.60
C GLN A 648 -14.53 -7.53 -22.99
N LEU A 649 -13.83 -7.96 -24.03
CA LEU A 649 -14.21 -7.83 -25.43
C LEU A 649 -14.13 -9.19 -26.10
N ASN A 650 -15.20 -9.63 -26.76
CA ASN A 650 -15.17 -10.86 -27.56
C ASN A 650 -14.75 -10.54 -29.00
N LEU A 651 -13.60 -11.05 -29.41
CA LEU A 651 -13.00 -10.77 -30.72
C LEU A 651 -13.32 -11.83 -31.77
N GLY A 652 -14.02 -12.90 -31.39
CA GLY A 652 -14.36 -14.02 -32.26
C GLY A 652 -13.22 -15.04 -32.45
N PRO A 653 -13.50 -16.19 -33.08
CA PRO A 653 -12.54 -17.28 -33.27
C PRO A 653 -11.57 -17.05 -34.45
N ASP A 654 -11.79 -16.02 -35.27
CA ASP A 654 -11.03 -15.72 -36.49
C ASP A 654 -9.94 -14.65 -36.30
N LEU A 655 -9.64 -14.28 -35.05
CA LEU A 655 -8.58 -13.35 -34.70
C LEU A 655 -7.22 -13.93 -35.09
N VAL A 656 -6.44 -13.16 -35.86
CA VAL A 656 -5.04 -13.51 -36.22
C VAL A 656 -4.06 -12.81 -35.29
N SER A 657 -4.26 -11.52 -35.04
CA SER A 657 -3.40 -10.74 -34.14
C SER A 657 -4.10 -9.45 -33.73
N PHE A 658 -3.64 -8.88 -32.61
CA PHE A 658 -4.07 -7.57 -32.13
C PHE A 658 -2.88 -6.75 -31.63
N ARG A 659 -3.04 -5.42 -31.60
CA ARG A 659 -2.04 -4.49 -31.05
C ARG A 659 -2.74 -3.35 -30.32
N ALA A 660 -2.19 -2.96 -29.17
CA ALA A 660 -2.60 -1.75 -28.47
C ALA A 660 -2.30 -0.51 -29.31
N MET A 661 -3.23 0.44 -29.30
CA MET A 661 -3.06 1.71 -30.01
C MET A 661 -2.22 2.68 -29.19
N PRO A 662 -1.46 3.60 -29.82
CA PRO A 662 -0.52 4.48 -29.12
C PRO A 662 -1.18 5.41 -28.11
N ASP A 663 -2.44 5.80 -28.36
CA ASP A 663 -3.25 6.64 -27.48
C ASP A 663 -3.77 5.91 -26.23
N GLY A 664 -3.61 4.59 -26.16
CA GLY A 664 -4.09 3.74 -25.07
C GLY A 664 -5.61 3.61 -24.99
N LYS A 665 -6.38 4.07 -26.00
CA LYS A 665 -7.85 4.08 -25.96
C LYS A 665 -8.50 2.86 -26.61
N GLY A 666 -7.74 2.13 -27.42
CA GLY A 666 -8.26 1.05 -28.26
C GLY A 666 -7.23 0.01 -28.66
N VAL A 667 -7.69 -0.98 -29.40
CA VAL A 667 -6.85 -2.00 -30.04
C VAL A 667 -7.15 -2.07 -31.54
N ALA A 668 -6.10 -2.22 -32.35
CA ALA A 668 -6.23 -2.61 -33.75
C ALA A 668 -6.17 -4.14 -33.85
N LEU A 669 -6.96 -4.70 -34.77
CA LEU A 669 -7.25 -6.12 -34.89
C LEU A 669 -7.14 -6.56 -36.35
N LEU A 670 -6.51 -7.71 -36.57
CA LEU A 670 -6.48 -8.38 -37.87
C LEU A 670 -7.23 -9.70 -37.78
N LYS A 671 -8.24 -9.87 -38.64
CA LYS A 671 -8.98 -11.13 -38.82
C LYS A 671 -8.43 -11.96 -39.97
N LYS A 672 -8.71 -13.26 -39.93
CA LYS A 672 -8.25 -14.22 -40.94
C LYS A 672 -8.71 -13.81 -42.34
N ASN A 673 -7.78 -13.80 -43.29
CA ASN A 673 -8.02 -13.44 -44.70
C ASN A 673 -8.60 -12.03 -44.94
N SER A 674 -8.36 -11.09 -44.02
CA SER A 674 -8.90 -9.73 -44.12
C SER A 674 -8.08 -8.79 -45.02
N HIS A 675 -8.78 -7.88 -45.70
CA HIS A 675 -8.22 -6.69 -46.37
C HIS A 675 -8.35 -5.42 -45.52
N SER A 676 -8.89 -5.53 -44.30
CA SER A 676 -8.99 -4.43 -43.34
C SER A 676 -8.36 -4.79 -42.00
N LEU A 677 -7.79 -3.77 -41.35
CA LEU A 677 -7.60 -3.74 -39.91
C LEU A 677 -8.84 -3.14 -39.27
N GLN A 678 -9.38 -3.83 -38.28
CA GLN A 678 -10.49 -3.34 -37.46
C GLN A 678 -9.94 -2.64 -36.22
N TYR A 679 -10.73 -1.75 -35.63
CA TYR A 679 -10.45 -1.07 -34.36
C TYR A 679 -11.55 -1.40 -33.36
N ALA A 680 -11.17 -1.67 -32.12
CA ALA A 680 -12.07 -1.80 -30.99
C ALA A 680 -11.69 -0.77 -29.91
N ALA A 681 -12.65 0.05 -29.49
CA ALA A 681 -12.46 0.95 -28.36
C ALA A 681 -12.50 0.17 -27.04
N LEU A 682 -11.57 0.45 -26.12
CA LEU A 682 -11.55 -0.17 -24.79
C LEU A 682 -12.63 0.41 -23.87
N ALA A 683 -12.93 1.70 -24.05
CA ALA A 683 -14.01 2.39 -23.37
C ALA A 683 -15.25 2.42 -24.29
N GLY A 684 -16.09 1.38 -24.26
CA GLY A 684 -17.27 1.31 -25.12
C GLY A 684 -17.94 -0.06 -25.14
N ASN A 685 -18.88 -0.23 -26.07
CA ASN A 685 -19.69 -1.45 -26.20
C ASN A 685 -18.98 -2.56 -26.99
N GLY A 686 -17.68 -2.39 -27.29
CA GLY A 686 -16.88 -3.38 -28.02
C GLY A 686 -17.16 -3.48 -29.52
N GLU A 687 -17.83 -2.49 -30.11
CA GLU A 687 -18.09 -2.46 -31.56
C GLU A 687 -16.77 -2.43 -32.35
N LEU A 688 -16.70 -3.29 -33.36
CA LEU A 688 -15.57 -3.37 -34.28
C LEU A 688 -15.84 -2.49 -35.49
N THR A 689 -14.98 -1.50 -35.71
CA THR A 689 -15.06 -0.62 -36.89
C THR A 689 -13.90 -0.87 -37.83
N ASP A 690 -14.16 -0.89 -39.14
CA ASP A 690 -13.08 -0.87 -40.13
C ASP A 690 -12.26 0.41 -39.98
N PHE A 691 -10.96 0.26 -39.74
CA PHE A 691 -10.07 1.38 -39.46
C PHE A 691 -9.11 1.68 -40.61
N ILE A 692 -8.41 0.66 -41.12
CA ILE A 692 -7.52 0.76 -42.27
C ILE A 692 -7.95 -0.29 -43.29
N ARG A 693 -8.08 0.10 -44.56
CA ARG A 693 -8.35 -0.81 -45.68
C ARG A 693 -7.18 -0.81 -46.67
N THR A 694 -6.77 -1.99 -47.11
CA THR A 694 -5.69 -2.16 -48.08
C THR A 694 -6.18 -2.85 -49.36
N PRO A 695 -5.57 -2.55 -50.52
CA PRO A 695 -5.89 -3.26 -51.77
C PRO A 695 -5.61 -4.76 -51.70
N GLU A 696 -4.47 -5.13 -51.11
CA GLU A 696 -4.02 -6.50 -50.95
C GLU A 696 -4.40 -7.05 -49.57
N GLN A 697 -4.55 -8.37 -49.47
CA GLN A 697 -4.77 -9.07 -48.20
C GLN A 697 -3.61 -8.79 -47.24
N ILE A 698 -3.94 -8.47 -45.98
CA ILE A 698 -2.96 -8.21 -44.93
C ILE A 698 -2.47 -9.54 -44.37
N GLU A 699 -1.16 -9.76 -44.39
CA GLU A 699 -0.53 -10.91 -43.75
C GLU A 699 -0.30 -10.63 -42.26
N ARG A 700 0.24 -9.45 -41.96
CA ARG A 700 0.56 -9.01 -40.60
C ARG A 700 0.64 -7.50 -40.51
N PHE A 701 0.54 -6.98 -39.29
CA PHE A 701 0.69 -5.55 -39.01
C PHE A 701 1.45 -5.33 -37.71
N GLY A 702 1.88 -4.09 -37.48
CA GLY A 702 2.44 -3.67 -36.20
C GLY A 702 2.17 -2.21 -35.93
N VAL A 703 2.41 -1.82 -34.67
CA VAL A 703 2.19 -0.47 -34.15
C VAL A 703 3.50 0.03 -33.56
N ALA A 704 3.95 1.19 -34.00
CA ALA A 704 5.10 1.90 -33.47
C ALA A 704 4.60 3.05 -32.58
N SER A 705 4.36 2.76 -31.30
CA SER A 705 3.66 3.68 -30.39
C SER A 705 4.38 5.00 -30.16
N GLU A 706 5.71 5.00 -30.06
CA GLU A 706 6.51 6.22 -29.86
C GLU A 706 6.40 7.22 -31.02
N GLN A 707 6.04 6.76 -32.22
CA GLN A 707 5.93 7.60 -33.41
C GLN A 707 4.49 7.71 -33.95
N ASP A 708 3.50 7.19 -33.23
CA ASP A 708 2.10 7.19 -33.66
C ASP A 708 1.87 6.58 -35.06
N TYR A 709 2.52 5.46 -35.39
CA TYR A 709 2.38 4.80 -36.70
C TYR A 709 1.87 3.36 -36.62
N ILE A 710 1.07 2.96 -37.62
CA ILE A 710 0.74 1.57 -37.93
C ILE A 710 1.42 1.21 -39.24
N TYR A 711 1.97 0.00 -39.33
CA TYR A 711 2.42 -0.55 -40.60
C TYR A 711 1.70 -1.86 -40.92
N THR A 712 1.41 -2.07 -42.19
CA THR A 712 0.82 -3.32 -42.72
C THR A 712 1.74 -3.94 -43.75
N ILE A 713 1.87 -5.26 -43.70
CA ILE A 713 2.59 -6.07 -44.70
C ILE A 713 1.56 -6.95 -45.40
N SER A 714 1.50 -6.86 -46.72
CA SER A 714 0.61 -7.71 -47.52
C SER A 714 1.14 -9.15 -47.64
N VAL A 715 0.23 -10.08 -47.91
CA VAL A 715 0.59 -11.42 -48.40
C VAL A 715 1.52 -11.26 -49.62
N PRO A 716 2.64 -12.00 -49.70
CA PRO A 716 3.62 -11.83 -50.76
C PRO A 716 3.06 -12.21 -52.13
N LYS A 717 3.43 -11.43 -53.15
CA LYS A 717 3.18 -11.70 -54.56
C LYS A 717 4.54 -11.79 -55.28
N GLN A 718 4.87 -12.95 -55.85
CA GLN A 718 6.19 -13.19 -56.47
C GLN A 718 7.36 -12.84 -55.53
N ASP A 719 7.33 -13.37 -54.31
CA ASP A 719 8.32 -13.15 -53.22
C ASP A 719 8.44 -11.72 -52.68
N MET A 720 7.60 -10.78 -53.11
CA MET A 720 7.59 -9.40 -52.62
C MET A 720 6.29 -9.09 -51.89
N SER A 721 6.39 -8.49 -50.71
CA SER A 721 5.26 -7.92 -49.96
C SER A 721 5.23 -6.41 -50.12
N THR A 722 4.05 -5.82 -50.00
CA THR A 722 3.88 -4.37 -49.93
C THR A 722 3.81 -3.93 -48.48
N LEU A 723 4.75 -3.08 -48.06
CA LEU A 723 4.78 -2.41 -46.76
C LEU A 723 4.14 -1.02 -46.89
N ARG A 724 3.13 -0.75 -46.06
CA ARG A 724 2.47 0.57 -45.98
C ARG A 724 2.50 1.09 -44.56
N PHE A 725 2.58 2.41 -44.42
CA PHE A 725 2.52 3.11 -43.15
C PHE A 725 1.26 3.98 -43.07
N TYR A 726 0.73 4.12 -41.86
CA TYR A 726 -0.44 4.93 -41.56
C TYR A 726 -0.23 5.65 -40.24
N ARG A 727 -0.84 6.82 -40.08
CA ARG A 727 -0.89 7.53 -38.81
C ARG A 727 -1.88 6.81 -37.88
N ALA A 728 -1.41 6.31 -36.74
CA ALA A 728 -2.20 5.44 -35.87
C ALA A 728 -3.40 6.16 -35.24
N THR A 729 -3.33 7.47 -35.00
CA THR A 729 -4.49 8.26 -34.55
C THR A 729 -5.61 8.41 -35.58
N THR A 730 -5.33 8.28 -36.89
CA THR A 730 -6.31 8.63 -37.95
C THR A 730 -6.53 7.56 -39.01
N GLY A 731 -5.68 6.55 -39.08
CA GLY A 731 -5.70 5.54 -40.14
C GLY A 731 -5.29 6.07 -41.51
N LYS A 732 -4.86 7.34 -41.62
CA LYS A 732 -4.47 7.94 -42.90
C LYS A 732 -3.08 7.45 -43.36
N PRO A 733 -2.88 7.18 -44.66
CA PRO A 733 -1.61 6.70 -45.18
C PRO A 733 -0.48 7.73 -45.01
N LEU A 734 0.74 7.23 -44.78
CA LEU A 734 1.98 7.99 -44.66
C LEU A 734 3.01 7.50 -45.68
N GLY A 735 3.75 8.43 -46.28
CA GLY A 735 4.75 8.13 -47.29
C GLY A 735 4.18 7.40 -48.52
N LYS A 736 5.04 6.69 -49.24
CA LYS A 736 4.68 5.85 -50.39
C LYS A 736 4.79 4.36 -50.02
N PRO A 737 3.96 3.47 -50.60
CA PRO A 737 4.11 2.02 -50.40
C PRO A 737 5.51 1.53 -50.80
N LEU A 738 6.09 0.64 -50.00
CA LEU A 738 7.42 0.10 -50.20
C LEU A 738 7.34 -1.38 -50.58
N SER A 739 8.13 -1.79 -51.58
CA SER A 739 8.26 -3.20 -51.96
C SER A 739 9.40 -3.84 -51.16
N VAL A 740 9.10 -4.88 -50.38
CA VAL A 740 10.00 -5.47 -49.38
C VAL A 740 9.94 -6.99 -49.35
N ARG A 741 11.01 -7.64 -48.88
CA ARG A 741 11.07 -9.09 -48.59
C ARG A 741 10.89 -9.42 -47.11
N GLY A 742 9.75 -9.01 -46.54
CA GLY A 742 9.26 -9.44 -45.23
C GLY A 742 9.95 -8.83 -44.01
N VAL A 743 11.24 -9.11 -43.78
CA VAL A 743 11.95 -8.72 -42.55
C VAL A 743 12.21 -7.22 -42.52
N ILE A 744 11.72 -6.55 -41.48
CA ILE A 744 11.89 -5.10 -41.27
C ILE A 744 12.61 -4.81 -39.94
N SER A 745 13.37 -3.71 -39.87
CA SER A 745 13.94 -3.19 -38.62
C SER A 745 13.80 -1.67 -38.58
N PHE A 746 13.30 -1.15 -37.47
CA PHE A 746 13.08 0.28 -37.25
C PHE A 746 14.25 0.90 -36.49
N SER A 747 14.57 2.17 -36.78
CA SER A 747 15.43 2.96 -35.90
C SER A 747 14.74 3.21 -34.55
N HIS A 748 15.52 3.48 -33.49
CA HIS A 748 15.03 3.72 -32.14
C HIS A 748 14.15 4.97 -32.07
N ASP A 749 14.50 6.00 -32.85
CA ASP A 749 13.66 7.17 -33.04
C ASP A 749 12.44 6.91 -33.93
N GLY A 750 12.30 5.69 -34.47
CA GLY A 750 11.19 5.23 -35.31
C GLY A 750 10.95 6.03 -36.59
N ARG A 751 11.90 6.89 -37.00
CA ARG A 751 11.76 7.71 -38.22
C ARG A 751 12.16 6.98 -39.48
N THR A 752 12.98 5.94 -39.34
CA THR A 752 13.47 5.16 -40.46
C THR A 752 13.15 3.68 -40.30
N VAL A 753 12.99 3.02 -41.43
CA VAL A 753 12.77 1.58 -41.52
C VAL A 753 13.79 1.00 -42.48
N SER A 754 14.24 -0.21 -42.21
CA SER A 754 15.11 -0.99 -43.08
C SER A 754 14.45 -2.31 -43.44
N SER A 755 14.76 -2.81 -44.62
CA SER A 755 14.29 -4.09 -45.13
C SER A 755 15.15 -4.57 -46.27
N ARG A 756 15.20 -5.89 -46.45
CA ARG A 756 15.73 -6.52 -47.66
C ARG A 756 14.85 -6.16 -48.86
N ILE A 757 15.47 -5.81 -49.99
CA ILE A 757 14.79 -5.42 -51.24
C ILE A 757 15.03 -6.42 -52.38
N ASP A 758 16.08 -7.24 -52.30
CA ASP A 758 16.37 -8.34 -53.22
C ASP A 758 17.31 -9.39 -52.54
N ASP A 759 17.82 -10.36 -53.30
CA ASP A 759 18.72 -11.42 -52.81
C ASP A 759 20.03 -10.88 -52.22
N ASN A 760 20.49 -9.70 -52.63
CA ASN A 760 21.83 -9.19 -52.35
C ASN A 760 21.86 -7.80 -51.70
N LYS A 761 20.70 -7.17 -51.48
CA LYS A 761 20.61 -5.80 -50.98
C LYS A 761 19.52 -5.62 -49.95
N MET A 762 19.81 -4.73 -49.00
CA MET A 762 18.82 -4.10 -48.14
C MET A 762 18.85 -2.59 -48.32
N ALA A 763 17.75 -1.94 -48.00
CA ALA A 763 17.64 -0.49 -48.03
C ALA A 763 17.09 0.05 -46.71
N ILE A 764 17.36 1.32 -46.48
CA ILE A 764 16.83 2.12 -45.37
C ILE A 764 16.01 3.25 -45.99
N TRP A 765 14.82 3.52 -45.43
CA TRP A 765 13.92 4.57 -45.85
C TRP A 765 13.51 5.44 -44.68
N GLU A 766 13.30 6.71 -44.95
CA GLU A 766 12.56 7.61 -44.09
C GLU A 766 11.06 7.34 -44.25
N ILE A 767 10.34 7.14 -43.14
CA ILE A 767 8.95 6.68 -43.15
C ILE A 767 7.99 7.75 -43.66
N GLU A 768 8.12 8.99 -43.18
CA GLU A 768 7.19 10.08 -43.55
C GLU A 768 7.23 10.42 -45.04
N THR A 769 8.42 10.45 -45.63
CA THR A 769 8.62 10.83 -47.04
C THR A 769 8.59 9.62 -47.97
N GLY A 770 8.85 8.41 -47.46
CA GLY A 770 9.11 7.21 -48.24
C GLY A 770 10.45 7.27 -49.01
N LYS A 771 11.31 8.26 -48.74
CA LYS A 771 12.58 8.44 -49.45
C LYS A 771 13.58 7.38 -48.98
N ARG A 772 14.19 6.68 -49.93
CA ARG A 772 15.30 5.76 -49.66
C ARG A 772 16.55 6.58 -49.32
N SER A 773 17.05 6.43 -48.09
CA SER A 773 18.24 7.13 -47.61
C SER A 773 19.54 6.39 -47.94
N GLN A 774 19.51 5.04 -47.88
CA GLN A 774 20.71 4.23 -48.04
C GLN A 774 20.40 2.85 -48.64
N THR A 775 21.40 2.23 -49.28
CA THR A 775 21.38 0.83 -49.73
C THR A 775 22.66 0.15 -49.30
N PHE A 776 22.56 -1.09 -48.83
CA PHE A 776 23.67 -1.88 -48.31
C PHE A 776 23.68 -3.29 -48.92
N GLY A 777 24.87 -3.83 -49.20
CA GLY A 777 25.05 -5.16 -49.76
C GLY A 777 25.03 -6.25 -48.68
N LEU A 778 24.17 -7.25 -48.86
CA LEU A 778 24.01 -8.37 -47.93
C LEU A 778 23.75 -9.64 -48.72
N ARG A 779 24.58 -10.69 -48.56
CA ARG A 779 24.54 -11.86 -49.44
C ARG A 779 23.22 -12.62 -49.33
N LYS A 780 22.92 -13.40 -50.36
CA LYS A 780 21.81 -14.35 -50.39
C LYS A 780 21.95 -15.33 -49.22
N ASN A 781 20.93 -15.36 -48.36
CA ASN A 781 20.83 -16.19 -47.14
C ASN A 781 21.61 -15.72 -45.90
N GLU A 782 22.30 -14.58 -45.92
CA GLU A 782 22.86 -14.00 -44.70
C GLU A 782 21.73 -13.54 -43.76
N LYS A 783 21.66 -14.15 -42.57
CA LYS A 783 20.83 -13.68 -41.45
C LYS A 783 21.53 -12.49 -40.80
N TYR A 784 20.76 -11.50 -40.38
CA TYR A 784 21.31 -10.27 -39.84
C TYR A 784 20.42 -9.66 -38.75
N LYS A 785 21.02 -8.79 -37.94
CA LYS A 785 20.34 -7.87 -37.03
C LYS A 785 21.00 -6.50 -37.09
N LEU A 786 20.20 -5.43 -37.06
CA LEU A 786 20.69 -4.06 -37.00
C LEU A 786 20.70 -3.55 -35.56
N SER A 787 21.62 -2.63 -35.27
CA SER A 787 21.63 -1.81 -34.06
C SER A 787 20.42 -0.88 -34.04
N ALA A 788 20.10 -0.34 -32.86
CA ALA A 788 18.88 0.45 -32.67
C ALA A 788 18.88 1.74 -33.51
N ASP A 789 20.04 2.30 -33.84
CA ASP A 789 20.21 3.46 -34.71
C ASP A 789 20.40 3.10 -36.20
N LEU A 790 20.31 1.81 -36.55
CA LEU A 790 20.58 1.24 -37.89
C LEU A 790 21.99 1.55 -38.44
N SER A 791 22.93 1.99 -37.61
CA SER A 791 24.31 2.32 -38.02
C SER A 791 25.23 1.10 -38.11
N THR A 792 24.89 0.03 -37.39
CA THR A 792 25.70 -1.18 -37.23
C THR A 792 24.87 -2.42 -37.54
N ILE A 793 25.46 -3.41 -38.20
CA ILE A 793 24.81 -4.67 -38.55
C ILE A 793 25.64 -5.86 -38.05
N LEU A 794 24.98 -6.75 -37.32
CA LEU A 794 25.46 -8.09 -37.02
C LEU A 794 25.04 -9.02 -38.15
N VAL A 795 25.98 -9.71 -38.76
CA VAL A 795 25.75 -10.72 -39.80
C VAL A 795 26.13 -12.09 -39.24
N LEU A 796 25.21 -13.05 -39.33
CA LEU A 796 25.44 -14.45 -39.01
C LEU A 796 25.79 -15.19 -40.31
N GLU A 797 27.04 -15.60 -40.41
CA GLU A 797 27.60 -16.36 -41.53
C GLU A 797 27.53 -17.86 -41.21
N SER A 798 26.84 -18.62 -42.07
CA SER A 798 26.74 -20.08 -41.90
C SER A 798 27.96 -20.78 -42.53
N PRO A 799 28.53 -21.81 -41.87
CA PRO A 799 28.32 -22.23 -40.48
C PRO A 799 29.27 -21.50 -39.50
N ASN A 800 28.77 -21.17 -38.31
CA ASN A 800 29.55 -20.80 -37.11
C ASN A 800 30.50 -19.60 -37.21
N LYS A 801 30.14 -18.59 -37.99
CA LYS A 801 30.89 -17.33 -38.05
C LYS A 801 29.93 -16.16 -37.92
N TRP A 802 30.36 -15.12 -37.23
CA TRP A 802 29.58 -13.89 -37.17
C TRP A 802 30.50 -12.68 -37.19
N ARG A 803 29.97 -11.58 -37.71
CA ARG A 803 30.68 -10.32 -37.80
C ARG A 803 29.77 -9.14 -37.52
N VAL A 804 30.33 -8.13 -36.90
CA VAL A 804 29.69 -6.83 -36.69
C VAL A 804 30.38 -5.84 -37.60
N GLN A 805 29.61 -5.05 -38.35
CA GLN A 805 30.16 -4.09 -39.31
C GLN A 805 29.34 -2.81 -39.30
N HIS A 806 29.97 -1.71 -39.70
CA HIS A 806 29.28 -0.43 -39.89
C HIS A 806 28.50 -0.42 -41.21
N VAL A 807 27.24 0.01 -41.18
CA VAL A 807 26.29 -0.07 -42.32
C VAL A 807 26.66 0.92 -43.43
N ALA A 808 27.19 2.10 -43.11
CA ALA A 808 27.56 3.09 -44.13
C ALA A 808 28.86 2.78 -44.87
N THR A 809 29.83 2.17 -44.19
CA THR A 809 31.17 1.97 -44.74
C THR A 809 31.47 0.52 -45.08
N GLY A 810 30.70 -0.44 -44.55
CA GLY A 810 30.99 -1.88 -44.66
C GLY A 810 32.20 -2.32 -43.83
N GLN A 811 32.78 -1.43 -43.01
CA GLN A 811 33.94 -1.74 -42.18
C GLN A 811 33.56 -2.80 -41.13
N VAL A 812 34.28 -3.92 -41.13
CA VAL A 812 34.15 -4.97 -40.09
C VAL A 812 34.75 -4.44 -38.79
N LEU A 813 33.91 -4.29 -37.77
CA LEU A 813 34.27 -3.83 -36.43
C LEU A 813 34.70 -4.99 -35.53
N HIS A 814 34.07 -6.15 -35.69
CA HIS A 814 34.39 -7.38 -34.96
C HIS A 814 34.05 -8.61 -35.77
N GLN A 815 34.77 -9.70 -35.56
CA GLN A 815 34.49 -10.98 -36.20
C GLN A 815 34.94 -12.13 -35.30
N GLU A 816 34.09 -13.15 -35.18
CA GLU A 816 34.37 -14.37 -34.44
C GLU A 816 33.98 -15.63 -35.22
N GLN A 817 34.64 -16.75 -34.89
CA GLN A 817 34.39 -18.09 -35.43
C GLN A 817 33.76 -18.99 -34.36
N THR A 818 32.67 -18.52 -33.77
CA THR A 818 31.91 -19.23 -32.75
C THR A 818 30.45 -19.36 -33.22
N GLU A 819 29.78 -20.46 -32.87
CA GLU A 819 28.35 -20.60 -33.18
C GLU A 819 27.54 -19.63 -32.33
N LEU A 820 26.98 -18.61 -32.97
CA LEU A 820 26.10 -17.63 -32.34
C LEU A 820 24.65 -18.00 -32.62
N LYS A 821 23.90 -18.33 -31.56
CA LYS A 821 22.48 -18.73 -31.66
C LYS A 821 21.55 -17.52 -31.80
N GLY A 822 21.96 -16.40 -31.23
CA GLY A 822 21.29 -15.11 -31.37
C GLY A 822 22.09 -13.99 -30.75
N ALA A 823 21.65 -12.74 -30.96
CA ALA A 823 22.15 -11.61 -30.19
C ALA A 823 21.15 -10.44 -30.19
N TYR A 824 21.31 -9.46 -29.30
CA TYR A 824 20.61 -8.18 -29.32
C TYR A 824 21.57 -7.04 -28.96
N PHE A 825 21.43 -5.89 -29.62
CA PHE A 825 22.09 -4.65 -29.20
C PHE A 825 21.29 -4.01 -28.06
N THR A 826 21.96 -3.38 -27.11
CA THR A 826 21.28 -2.54 -26.10
C THR A 826 20.70 -1.28 -26.76
N PRO A 827 19.60 -0.70 -26.24
CA PRO A 827 18.98 0.49 -26.82
C PRO A 827 19.92 1.69 -26.99
N ASP A 828 20.91 1.81 -26.11
CA ASP A 828 21.95 2.86 -26.13
C ASP A 828 23.17 2.52 -27.01
N ASN A 829 23.13 1.38 -27.72
CA ASN A 829 24.22 0.82 -28.53
C ASN A 829 25.57 0.66 -27.80
N LYS A 830 25.59 0.64 -26.46
CA LYS A 830 26.83 0.43 -25.69
C LYS A 830 27.25 -1.02 -25.62
N TYR A 831 26.31 -1.96 -25.66
CA TYR A 831 26.60 -3.39 -25.53
C TYR A 831 25.92 -4.25 -26.60
N LEU A 832 26.53 -5.40 -26.89
CA LEU A 832 25.96 -6.51 -27.64
C LEU A 832 25.79 -7.71 -26.71
N LEU A 833 24.55 -8.12 -26.47
CA LEU A 833 24.23 -9.35 -25.75
C LEU A 833 24.16 -10.52 -26.73
N ALA A 834 25.17 -11.38 -26.72
CA ALA A 834 25.33 -12.53 -27.60
C ALA A 834 24.93 -13.84 -26.89
N PHE A 835 24.17 -14.71 -27.54
CA PHE A 835 23.70 -15.99 -26.98
C PHE A 835 24.39 -17.17 -27.67
N PHE A 836 24.92 -18.06 -26.85
CA PHE A 836 25.60 -19.29 -27.20
C PHE A 836 24.91 -20.46 -26.50
N ASN A 837 25.39 -21.68 -26.74
CA ASN A 837 24.86 -22.88 -26.07
C ASN A 837 24.98 -22.72 -24.54
N SER A 838 23.84 -22.61 -23.86
CA SER A 838 23.70 -22.53 -22.40
C SER A 838 24.38 -21.31 -21.72
N LYS A 839 24.78 -20.28 -22.48
CA LYS A 839 25.33 -19.04 -21.94
C LYS A 839 25.03 -17.83 -22.82
N ALA A 840 24.93 -16.66 -22.21
CA ALA A 840 24.99 -15.37 -22.91
C ALA A 840 26.24 -14.59 -22.49
N GLN A 841 26.75 -13.73 -23.37
CA GLN A 841 27.88 -12.85 -23.10
C GLN A 841 27.53 -11.42 -23.48
N LEU A 842 27.88 -10.48 -22.61
CA LEU A 842 27.71 -9.05 -22.84
C LEU A 842 29.03 -8.45 -23.33
N TYR A 843 29.10 -8.08 -24.62
CA TYR A 843 30.24 -7.44 -25.24
C TYR A 843 30.12 -5.93 -25.20
N ASP A 844 31.19 -5.22 -24.84
CA ASP A 844 31.26 -3.76 -24.97
C ASP A 844 31.45 -3.38 -26.44
N MET A 845 30.60 -2.52 -27.00
CA MET A 845 30.64 -2.15 -28.42
C MET A 845 31.86 -1.30 -28.80
N LYS A 846 32.62 -0.79 -27.82
CA LYS A 846 33.84 0.00 -28.08
C LYS A 846 35.03 -0.87 -28.44
N ASP A 847 35.20 -2.00 -27.75
CA ASP A 847 36.39 -2.87 -27.87
C ASP A 847 36.06 -4.35 -28.07
N PHE A 848 34.77 -4.72 -28.09
CA PHE A 848 34.27 -6.09 -28.21
C PHE A 848 34.88 -7.05 -27.18
N VAL A 849 35.17 -6.56 -25.98
CA VAL A 849 35.56 -7.41 -24.85
C VAL A 849 34.31 -7.85 -24.08
N SER A 850 34.21 -9.15 -23.81
CA SER A 850 33.15 -9.69 -22.95
C SER A 850 33.32 -9.17 -21.52
N ARG A 851 32.34 -8.40 -21.03
CA ARG A 851 32.34 -7.81 -19.68
C ARG A 851 31.58 -8.64 -18.66
N LEU A 852 30.70 -9.54 -19.12
CA LEU A 852 29.84 -10.37 -18.28
C LEU A 852 29.44 -11.63 -19.05
N THR A 853 29.45 -12.78 -18.38
CA THR A 853 28.92 -14.05 -18.89
C THR A 853 27.76 -14.48 -18.00
N LEU A 854 26.64 -14.88 -18.61
CA LEU A 854 25.38 -15.15 -17.95
C LEU A 854 24.93 -16.60 -18.26
N PRO A 855 24.44 -17.37 -17.29
CA PRO A 855 23.79 -18.66 -17.55
C PRO A 855 22.45 -18.47 -18.28
N THR A 856 22.09 -19.39 -19.19
CA THR A 856 20.83 -19.33 -19.95
C THR A 856 20.20 -20.69 -20.21
N ALA A 857 18.87 -20.69 -20.36
CA ALA A 857 18.10 -21.84 -20.81
C ALA A 857 18.23 -22.04 -22.34
N GLY A 858 19.08 -22.98 -22.76
CA GLY A 858 19.21 -23.36 -24.17
C GLY A 858 19.73 -22.25 -25.09
N ASP A 859 19.49 -22.43 -26.39
CA ASP A 859 20.14 -21.67 -27.47
C ASP A 859 19.64 -20.23 -27.61
N THR A 860 18.35 -19.97 -27.34
CA THR A 860 17.73 -18.64 -27.47
C THR A 860 16.77 -18.40 -26.32
N PRO A 861 17.28 -17.97 -25.15
CA PRO A 861 16.46 -17.77 -23.96
C PRO A 861 15.52 -16.58 -24.15
N LYS A 862 14.39 -16.61 -23.44
CA LYS A 862 13.55 -15.42 -23.31
C LYS A 862 14.31 -14.35 -22.53
N ALA A 863 14.48 -13.18 -23.15
CA ALA A 863 15.25 -12.07 -22.60
C ALA A 863 14.59 -10.75 -22.97
N GLU A 864 14.64 -9.79 -22.05
CA GLU A 864 14.14 -8.45 -22.27
C GLU A 864 15.00 -7.42 -21.52
N LEU A 865 15.27 -6.30 -22.19
CA LEU A 865 15.94 -5.15 -21.60
C LEU A 865 14.93 -4.12 -21.11
N SER A 866 15.24 -3.46 -20.01
CA SER A 866 14.52 -2.26 -19.59
C SER A 866 14.66 -1.15 -20.64
N PRO A 867 13.70 -0.21 -20.73
CA PRO A 867 13.75 0.88 -21.72
C PRO A 867 15.02 1.73 -21.67
N ASP A 868 15.60 1.90 -20.47
CA ASP A 868 16.86 2.61 -20.25
C ASP A 868 18.12 1.77 -20.54
N GLY A 869 17.97 0.46 -20.82
CA GLY A 869 19.05 -0.48 -21.10
C GLY A 869 19.86 -0.93 -19.88
N ASN A 870 19.50 -0.52 -18.66
CA ASN A 870 20.30 -0.80 -17.46
C ASN A 870 19.98 -2.17 -16.81
N MET A 871 18.79 -2.71 -17.05
CA MET A 871 18.33 -3.98 -16.49
C MET A 871 18.04 -4.98 -17.61
N LEU A 872 18.42 -6.23 -17.39
CA LEU A 872 18.12 -7.38 -18.25
C LEU A 872 17.34 -8.41 -17.45
N ALA A 873 16.12 -8.72 -17.86
CA ALA A 873 15.37 -9.87 -17.40
C ALA A 873 15.62 -11.03 -18.37
N MET A 874 16.12 -12.16 -17.88
CA MET A 874 16.47 -13.29 -18.76
C MET A 874 16.21 -14.63 -18.10
N ALA A 875 15.71 -15.59 -18.89
CA ALA A 875 15.58 -16.99 -18.51
C ALA A 875 16.97 -17.59 -18.21
N GLU A 876 17.22 -17.83 -16.94
CA GLU A 876 18.44 -18.50 -16.47
C GLU A 876 18.37 -20.01 -16.73
N ASP A 877 17.18 -20.60 -16.54
CA ASP A 877 16.86 -21.99 -16.88
C ASP A 877 15.37 -22.11 -17.29
N ASN A 878 14.86 -23.34 -17.46
CA ASN A 878 13.48 -23.58 -17.90
C ASN A 878 12.39 -23.23 -16.86
N LYS A 879 12.79 -22.91 -15.62
CA LYS A 879 11.88 -22.64 -14.48
C LYS A 879 11.99 -21.21 -13.97
N TYR A 880 13.12 -20.55 -14.22
CA TYR A 880 13.44 -19.29 -13.57
C TYR A 880 13.95 -18.21 -14.53
N ILE A 881 13.52 -16.99 -14.24
CA ILE A 881 14.07 -15.75 -14.79
C ILE A 881 14.93 -15.10 -13.71
N ARG A 882 16.02 -14.46 -14.16
CA ARG A 882 16.92 -13.68 -13.34
C ARG A 882 16.97 -12.25 -13.86
N LEU A 883 16.94 -11.28 -12.94
CA LEU A 883 17.21 -9.88 -13.24
C LEU A 883 18.70 -9.59 -13.11
N TRP A 884 19.27 -8.88 -14.08
CA TRP A 884 20.67 -8.49 -14.12
C TRP A 884 20.79 -6.99 -14.27
N ASN A 885 21.56 -6.35 -13.40
CA ASN A 885 21.94 -4.97 -13.58
C ASN A 885 23.21 -4.94 -14.45
N LEU A 886 23.11 -4.36 -15.64
CA LEU A 886 24.20 -4.39 -16.63
C LEU A 886 25.32 -3.40 -16.30
N GLU A 887 25.02 -2.32 -15.58
CA GLU A 887 26.02 -1.34 -15.11
C GLU A 887 26.91 -1.96 -14.01
N ARG A 888 26.29 -2.55 -12.99
CA ARG A 888 26.97 -3.23 -11.87
C ARG A 888 27.46 -4.64 -12.23
N LYS A 889 27.02 -5.17 -13.37
CA LYS A 889 27.39 -6.51 -13.90
C LYS A 889 27.09 -7.65 -12.93
N GLN A 890 25.96 -7.57 -12.23
CA GLN A 890 25.57 -8.58 -11.26
C GLN A 890 24.06 -8.81 -11.26
N ALA A 891 23.65 -10.00 -10.82
CA ALA A 891 22.25 -10.32 -10.65
C ALA A 891 21.63 -9.57 -9.46
N VAL A 892 20.34 -9.29 -9.56
CA VAL A 892 19.55 -8.56 -8.55
C VAL A 892 18.42 -9.47 -8.05
N GLY A 893 18.19 -9.46 -6.74
CA GLY A 893 17.05 -10.16 -6.12
C GLY A 893 17.10 -11.67 -6.15
N GLN A 894 15.93 -12.30 -5.98
CA GLN A 894 15.76 -13.74 -6.07
C GLN A 894 15.48 -14.19 -7.51
N LYS A 895 15.51 -15.51 -7.73
CA LYS A 895 15.07 -16.09 -9.00
C LYS A 895 13.55 -15.97 -9.09
N ILE A 896 13.04 -15.48 -10.20
CA ILE A 896 11.61 -15.31 -10.45
C ILE A 896 11.10 -16.59 -11.11
N ARG A 897 10.13 -17.28 -10.51
CA ARG A 897 9.48 -18.46 -11.12
C ARG A 897 8.78 -18.01 -12.41
N ASN A 898 9.02 -18.71 -13.52
CA ASN A 898 8.35 -18.41 -14.80
C ASN A 898 8.27 -19.66 -15.69
N ASP A 899 7.28 -19.70 -16.58
CA ASP A 899 7.25 -20.56 -17.75
C ASP A 899 8.19 -19.99 -18.82
N ALA A 900 9.49 -20.15 -18.61
CA ALA A 900 10.55 -19.49 -19.38
C ALA A 900 10.52 -19.76 -20.90
N ALA A 901 9.82 -20.81 -21.34
CA ALA A 901 9.65 -21.16 -22.75
C ALA A 901 8.46 -20.47 -23.44
N GLY A 902 7.52 -19.85 -22.69
CA GLY A 902 6.28 -19.29 -23.26
C GLY A 902 5.54 -18.21 -22.45
N GLY A 903 6.04 -17.74 -21.31
CA GLY A 903 5.39 -16.76 -20.42
C GLY A 903 5.70 -15.29 -20.75
N TYR A 904 4.81 -14.35 -20.43
CA TYR A 904 4.99 -12.90 -20.65
C TYR A 904 6.15 -12.32 -19.82
N LEU A 905 6.84 -11.34 -20.39
CA LEU A 905 7.90 -10.55 -19.77
C LEU A 905 7.88 -9.16 -20.42
N LYS A 906 7.53 -8.12 -19.66
CA LYS A 906 7.54 -6.71 -20.09
C LYS A 906 7.96 -5.79 -18.95
N PHE A 907 8.94 -4.93 -19.20
CA PHE A 907 9.21 -3.79 -18.31
C PHE A 907 8.12 -2.71 -18.46
N SER A 908 7.80 -2.04 -17.37
CA SER A 908 7.09 -0.75 -17.40
C SER A 908 7.89 0.29 -18.17
N ARG A 909 7.21 1.31 -18.72
CA ARG A 909 7.86 2.35 -19.55
C ARG A 909 8.95 3.12 -18.81
N ASP A 910 8.82 3.27 -17.50
CA ASP A 910 9.80 3.90 -16.59
C ASP A 910 10.89 2.93 -16.07
N GLY A 911 10.82 1.65 -16.46
CA GLY A 911 11.75 0.60 -16.04
C GLY A 911 11.70 0.23 -14.55
N GLN A 912 10.75 0.75 -13.77
CA GLN A 912 10.69 0.52 -12.31
C GLN A 912 10.00 -0.80 -11.92
N VAL A 913 9.23 -1.40 -12.82
CA VAL A 913 8.48 -2.64 -12.61
C VAL A 913 8.70 -3.58 -13.78
N LEU A 914 8.85 -4.88 -13.48
CA LEU A 914 8.78 -5.95 -14.46
C LEU A 914 7.45 -6.69 -14.29
N PHE A 915 6.66 -6.75 -15.35
CA PHE A 915 5.51 -7.63 -15.44
C PHE A 915 5.96 -8.98 -16.00
N ALA A 916 5.59 -10.06 -15.33
CA ALA A 916 5.93 -11.40 -15.76
C ALA A 916 4.75 -12.35 -15.59
N SER A 917 4.64 -13.35 -16.46
CA SER A 917 3.73 -14.46 -16.22
C SER A 917 4.21 -15.31 -15.05
N ASP A 918 3.30 -15.61 -14.13
CA ASP A 918 3.50 -16.55 -13.05
C ASP A 918 2.77 -17.86 -13.37
N PRO A 919 3.50 -19.00 -13.50
CA PRO A 919 2.90 -20.31 -13.68
C PRO A 919 2.35 -20.81 -12.34
N LEU A 920 1.03 -20.72 -12.19
CA LEU A 920 0.34 -21.33 -11.06
C LEU A 920 0.37 -22.86 -11.21
N ASP A 921 0.25 -23.61 -10.10
CA ASP A 921 0.21 -25.10 -10.10
C ASP A 921 -1.03 -25.68 -10.83
N LEU A 922 -1.82 -24.83 -11.47
CA LEU A 922 -3.03 -25.13 -12.23
C LEU A 922 -2.68 -25.28 -13.72
N ARG A 923 -2.99 -26.44 -14.31
CA ARG A 923 -2.67 -26.75 -15.73
C ARG A 923 -3.20 -25.65 -16.66
N ASN A 924 -2.29 -25.01 -17.41
CA ASN A 924 -2.55 -23.95 -18.41
C ASN A 924 -3.13 -22.63 -17.90
N VAL A 925 -3.13 -22.38 -16.59
CA VAL A 925 -3.57 -21.09 -16.01
C VAL A 925 -2.33 -20.28 -15.62
N LYS A 926 -2.30 -19.01 -16.04
CA LYS A 926 -1.20 -18.08 -15.77
C LYS A 926 -1.76 -16.85 -15.05
N GLY A 927 -1.03 -16.33 -14.08
CA GLY A 927 -1.27 -14.99 -13.54
C GLY A 927 -0.25 -14.01 -14.09
N ILE A 928 -0.52 -12.72 -13.93
CA ILE A 928 0.45 -11.65 -14.18
C ILE A 928 0.94 -11.15 -12.82
N ALA A 929 2.23 -11.33 -12.56
CA ALA A 929 2.89 -10.80 -11.37
C ALA A 929 3.69 -9.54 -11.72
N MET A 930 3.88 -8.66 -10.74
CA MET A 930 4.74 -7.49 -10.84
C MET A 930 5.95 -7.65 -9.92
N TYR A 931 7.12 -7.29 -10.40
CA TYR A 931 8.37 -7.35 -9.67
C TYR A 931 9.05 -5.98 -9.67
N ASP A 932 9.61 -5.59 -8.53
CA ASP A 932 10.46 -4.41 -8.45
C ASP A 932 11.79 -4.70 -9.14
N THR A 933 12.15 -3.87 -10.12
CA THR A 933 13.34 -4.12 -10.94
C THR A 933 14.62 -3.88 -10.16
N LYS A 934 14.58 -3.02 -9.12
CA LYS A 934 15.75 -2.67 -8.31
C LYS A 934 16.09 -3.70 -7.23
N SER A 935 15.09 -4.36 -6.65
CA SER A 935 15.26 -5.37 -5.59
C SER A 935 15.01 -6.79 -6.05
N GLY A 936 14.30 -6.99 -7.17
CA GLY A 936 13.83 -8.29 -7.66
C GLY A 936 12.80 -8.96 -6.75
N MET A 937 12.11 -8.20 -5.89
CA MET A 937 11.02 -8.70 -5.04
C MET A 937 9.66 -8.54 -5.75
N PRO A 938 8.70 -9.45 -5.53
CA PRO A 938 7.33 -9.26 -6.00
C PRO A 938 6.68 -8.03 -5.33
N VAL A 939 5.96 -7.25 -6.13
CA VAL A 939 5.21 -6.06 -5.70
C VAL A 939 3.74 -6.38 -5.54
N VAL A 940 3.19 -7.28 -6.36
CA VAL A 940 1.82 -7.78 -6.20
C VAL A 940 1.76 -9.28 -6.45
N MET A 941 0.82 -9.94 -5.79
CA MET A 941 0.39 -11.30 -6.10
C MET A 941 -0.04 -11.38 -7.57
N PRO A 942 0.12 -12.55 -8.23
CA PRO A 942 -0.37 -12.74 -9.58
C PRO A 942 -1.85 -12.36 -9.69
N PHE A 943 -2.16 -11.36 -10.50
CA PHE A 943 -3.53 -10.94 -10.83
C PHE A 943 -3.87 -11.36 -12.26
N ALA A 944 -5.10 -11.08 -12.73
CA ALA A 944 -5.56 -11.46 -14.06
C ALA A 944 -5.42 -12.98 -14.35
N ILE A 945 -5.75 -13.80 -13.35
CA ILE A 945 -5.56 -15.26 -13.41
C ILE A 945 -6.55 -15.86 -14.42
N SER A 946 -6.05 -16.27 -15.58
CA SER A 946 -6.85 -16.94 -16.61
C SER A 946 -6.00 -17.89 -17.46
N ARG A 947 -6.64 -18.55 -18.42
CA ARG A 947 -5.92 -19.06 -19.57
C ARG A 947 -5.46 -17.85 -20.37
N ILE A 948 -4.15 -17.63 -20.44
CA ILE A 948 -3.54 -16.46 -21.07
C ILE A 948 -2.67 -16.95 -22.22
N ASP A 949 -3.05 -16.58 -23.44
CA ASP A 949 -2.27 -16.84 -24.64
C ASP A 949 -1.39 -15.65 -25.03
N ASP A 950 -1.83 -14.42 -24.74
CA ASP A 950 -1.07 -13.21 -25.00
C ASP A 950 -1.33 -12.13 -23.92
N VAL A 951 -0.35 -11.26 -23.70
CA VAL A 951 -0.43 -10.15 -22.74
C VAL A 951 0.21 -8.90 -23.33
N VAL A 952 -0.47 -7.76 -23.18
CA VAL A 952 -0.01 -6.45 -23.68
C VAL A 952 -0.20 -5.39 -22.61
N LEU A 953 0.88 -4.72 -22.19
CA LEU A 953 0.80 -3.53 -21.35
C LEU A 953 0.41 -2.34 -22.23
N LEU A 954 -0.64 -1.61 -21.87
CA LEU A 954 -1.04 -0.44 -22.64
C LEU A 954 -0.01 0.68 -22.50
N PRO A 955 0.17 1.53 -23.54
CA PRO A 955 1.08 2.68 -23.48
C PRO A 955 0.79 3.68 -22.36
N ASN A 956 -0.44 3.68 -21.83
CA ASN A 956 -0.85 4.51 -20.69
C ASN A 956 -0.20 4.07 -19.36
N GLY A 957 0.34 2.85 -19.28
CA GLY A 957 0.92 2.26 -18.06
C GLY A 957 -0.08 1.86 -16.98
N LYS A 958 -1.38 2.09 -17.20
CA LYS A 958 -2.45 1.90 -16.21
C LYS A 958 -3.27 0.63 -16.41
N ASP A 959 -3.26 0.08 -17.62
CA ASP A 959 -4.01 -1.13 -17.94
C ASP A 959 -3.18 -2.17 -18.66
N ILE A 960 -3.55 -3.42 -18.47
CA ILE A 960 -3.01 -4.59 -19.14
C ILE A 960 -4.12 -5.31 -19.88
N LEU A 961 -3.81 -5.70 -21.11
CA LEU A 961 -4.65 -6.56 -21.91
C LEU A 961 -4.19 -8.00 -21.79
N THR A 962 -5.12 -8.94 -21.57
CA THR A 962 -4.84 -10.38 -21.72
C THR A 962 -5.77 -11.00 -22.74
N LEU A 963 -5.26 -11.93 -23.53
CA LEU A 963 -6.03 -12.68 -24.51
C LEU A 963 -6.23 -14.12 -24.01
N ASP A 964 -7.49 -14.53 -23.89
CA ASP A 964 -7.93 -15.91 -23.65
C ASP A 964 -8.55 -16.45 -24.94
N THR A 965 -7.83 -17.32 -25.65
CA THR A 965 -8.34 -18.02 -26.84
C THR A 965 -8.78 -19.43 -26.49
N ARG A 966 -10.01 -19.75 -26.87
CA ARG A 966 -10.64 -21.06 -26.78
C ARG A 966 -11.08 -21.48 -28.18
N SER A 967 -11.40 -22.77 -28.36
CA SER A 967 -11.78 -23.33 -29.67
C SER A 967 -12.91 -22.57 -30.37
N SER A 968 -13.79 -21.89 -29.62
CA SER A 968 -14.94 -21.15 -30.15
C SER A 968 -14.89 -19.63 -29.97
N GLN A 969 -13.94 -19.07 -29.20
CA GLN A 969 -13.94 -17.65 -28.82
C GLN A 969 -12.53 -17.13 -28.52
N SER A 970 -12.28 -15.84 -28.82
CA SER A 970 -11.12 -15.10 -28.31
C SER A 970 -11.62 -13.95 -27.45
N ILE A 971 -11.27 -13.93 -26.17
CA ILE A 971 -11.70 -12.92 -25.22
C ILE A 971 -10.50 -12.05 -24.85
N LEU A 972 -10.60 -10.76 -25.10
CA LEU A 972 -9.64 -9.76 -24.66
C LEU A 972 -10.13 -9.15 -23.34
N ASN A 973 -9.39 -9.38 -22.28
CA ASN A 973 -9.66 -8.81 -20.96
C ASN A 973 -8.83 -7.54 -20.76
N VAL A 974 -9.42 -6.52 -20.16
CA VAL A 974 -8.75 -5.26 -19.79
C VAL A 974 -8.67 -5.20 -18.27
N TRP A 975 -7.45 -5.20 -17.75
CA TRP A 975 -7.16 -5.20 -16.32
C TRP A 975 -6.52 -3.88 -15.90
N ALA A 976 -6.95 -3.30 -14.79
CA ALA A 976 -6.22 -2.24 -14.13
C ALA A 976 -4.91 -2.76 -13.56
N VAL A 977 -3.86 -1.95 -13.64
CA VAL A 977 -2.59 -2.19 -12.95
C VAL A 977 -2.74 -1.74 -11.50
N PRO A 978 -2.43 -2.60 -10.51
CA PRO A 978 -2.45 -2.23 -9.10
C PRO A 978 -1.18 -1.44 -8.73
N ASP A 979 -1.18 -0.13 -9.00
CA ASP A 979 -0.04 0.77 -8.81
C ASP A 979 -0.19 1.77 -7.65
N ALA A 980 -1.37 1.82 -7.01
CA ALA A 980 -1.67 2.71 -5.90
C ALA A 980 -2.31 1.99 -4.70
N LEU A 981 -2.00 2.48 -3.50
CA LEU A 981 -2.63 2.00 -2.26
C LEU A 981 -4.06 2.54 -2.12
N LEU A 982 -4.98 1.71 -1.64
CA LEU A 982 -6.38 2.06 -1.40
C LEU A 982 -6.60 2.82 -0.10
N GLY A 983 -5.62 2.77 0.81
CA GLY A 983 -5.70 3.40 2.12
C GLY A 983 -4.35 3.39 2.83
N PRO A 984 -4.28 3.94 4.05
CA PRO A 984 -3.08 3.94 4.86
C PRO A 984 -2.56 2.51 5.12
N VAL A 985 -1.24 2.34 5.13
CA VAL A 985 -0.58 1.04 5.33
C VAL A 985 -1.03 0.35 6.63
N GLN A 986 -1.21 1.13 7.70
CA GLN A 986 -1.67 0.60 9.00
C GLN A 986 -3.06 -0.03 8.88
N GLU A 987 -3.97 0.64 8.17
CA GLU A 987 -5.33 0.15 7.97
C GLU A 987 -5.36 -1.13 7.12
N LEU A 988 -4.57 -1.19 6.05
CA LEU A 988 -4.42 -2.39 5.22
C LEU A 988 -3.85 -3.57 6.01
N ALA A 989 -2.87 -3.32 6.87
CA ALA A 989 -2.31 -4.31 7.78
C ALA A 989 -3.35 -4.85 8.75
N ASP A 990 -4.09 -3.94 9.42
CA ASP A 990 -5.14 -4.33 10.37
C ASP A 990 -6.27 -5.11 9.67
N GLN A 991 -6.68 -4.69 8.46
CA GLN A 991 -7.67 -5.40 7.64
C GLN A 991 -7.22 -6.80 7.23
N SER A 992 -5.94 -6.95 6.86
CA SER A 992 -5.35 -8.25 6.54
C SER A 992 -5.34 -9.18 7.75
N GLU A 993 -4.91 -8.69 8.92
CA GLU A 993 -4.90 -9.48 10.15
C GLU A 993 -6.32 -9.92 10.56
N ILE A 994 -7.32 -9.04 10.40
CA ILE A 994 -8.74 -9.38 10.63
C ILE A 994 -9.22 -10.44 9.65
N TYR A 995 -8.90 -10.28 8.36
CA TYR A 995 -9.39 -11.14 7.30
C TYR A 995 -8.81 -12.55 7.39
N PHE A 996 -7.48 -12.66 7.58
CA PHE A 996 -6.76 -13.93 7.65
C PHE A 996 -6.74 -14.53 9.06
N GLY A 997 -7.20 -13.80 10.08
CA GLY A 997 -7.32 -14.28 11.46
C GLY A 997 -5.99 -14.49 12.19
N LYS A 998 -4.88 -13.97 11.65
CA LYS A 998 -3.52 -14.13 12.18
C LYS A 998 -2.83 -12.78 12.26
N LYS A 999 -2.01 -12.58 13.28
CA LYS A 999 -1.24 -11.35 13.51
C LYS A 999 0.20 -11.70 13.90
N TYR A 1000 1.15 -10.90 13.43
CA TYR A 1000 2.54 -10.99 13.89
C TYR A 1000 2.70 -10.17 15.18
N ASP A 1001 3.07 -10.85 16.25
CA ASP A 1001 3.37 -10.23 17.53
C ASP A 1001 4.85 -9.83 17.57
N ASN A 1002 5.12 -8.53 17.72
CA ASN A 1002 6.47 -7.99 17.72
C ASN A 1002 7.27 -8.40 18.98
N ASP A 1003 6.60 -8.63 20.11
CA ASP A 1003 7.26 -8.91 21.39
C ASP A 1003 7.62 -10.40 21.49
N ALA A 1004 6.72 -11.28 21.06
CA ALA A 1004 6.94 -12.73 20.98
C ALA A 1004 7.73 -13.15 19.72
N ALA A 1005 7.91 -12.24 18.75
CA ALA A 1005 8.49 -12.50 17.43
C ALA A 1005 7.86 -13.70 16.70
N ALA A 1006 6.54 -13.89 16.89
CA ALA A 1006 5.80 -15.06 16.44
C ALA A 1006 4.42 -14.67 15.89
N VAL A 1007 3.82 -15.54 15.07
CA VAL A 1007 2.44 -15.39 14.61
C VAL A 1007 1.49 -15.93 15.66
N VAL A 1008 0.51 -15.12 16.03
CA VAL A 1008 -0.56 -15.44 16.97
C VAL A 1008 -1.94 -15.29 16.31
N ASP A 1009 -2.98 -15.81 16.94
CA ASP A 1009 -4.36 -15.57 16.47
C ASP A 1009 -4.73 -14.09 16.64
N ALA A 1010 -5.27 -13.50 15.58
CA ALA A 1010 -5.71 -12.11 15.62
C ALA A 1010 -7.02 -11.98 16.43
N PRO A 1011 -7.18 -10.93 17.25
CA PRO A 1011 -8.43 -10.69 17.96
C PRO A 1011 -9.57 -10.45 16.95
N ARG A 1012 -10.72 -11.11 17.17
CA ARG A 1012 -11.93 -10.88 16.36
C ARG A 1012 -12.40 -9.44 16.57
N VAL A 1013 -12.37 -8.62 15.53
CA VAL A 1013 -12.92 -7.26 15.60
C VAL A 1013 -14.43 -7.34 15.36
N ALA A 1014 -15.21 -6.77 16.30
CA ALA A 1014 -16.67 -6.82 16.27
C ALA A 1014 -17.28 -6.08 15.05
N GLN A 1015 -16.56 -5.12 14.47
CA GLN A 1015 -16.96 -4.39 13.27
C GLN A 1015 -15.82 -4.43 12.24
N ARG A 1016 -16.12 -4.97 11.06
CA ARG A 1016 -15.17 -4.94 9.93
C ARG A 1016 -15.05 -3.48 9.44
N PRO A 1017 -13.84 -2.98 9.14
CA PRO A 1017 -13.65 -1.63 8.60
C PRO A 1017 -14.43 -1.41 7.31
N GLU A 1018 -14.92 -0.18 7.08
CA GLU A 1018 -15.49 0.21 5.79
C GLU A 1018 -14.38 0.46 4.77
N SER A 1019 -13.93 -0.60 4.09
CA SER A 1019 -13.01 -0.49 2.95
C SER A 1019 -13.55 -1.20 1.72
N TRP A 1020 -12.96 -0.92 0.55
CA TRP A 1020 -13.36 -1.53 -0.72
C TRP A 1020 -13.47 -3.06 -0.63
N PHE A 1021 -12.62 -3.72 0.17
CA PHE A 1021 -12.61 -5.17 0.39
C PHE A 1021 -13.87 -5.71 1.06
N PHE A 1022 -14.49 -4.92 1.94
CA PHE A 1022 -15.63 -5.33 2.78
C PHE A 1022 -16.97 -4.68 2.39
N GLN A 1023 -16.97 -3.75 1.43
CA GLN A 1023 -18.19 -3.18 0.85
C GLN A 1023 -19.06 -4.26 0.20
N ASP A 1024 -20.37 -3.99 0.10
CA ASP A 1024 -21.31 -4.89 -0.58
C ASP A 1024 -20.85 -5.11 -2.04
N PRO A 1025 -20.56 -6.37 -2.42
CA PRO A 1025 -19.96 -6.67 -3.71
C PRO A 1025 -20.87 -6.37 -4.90
N TYR A 1026 -22.19 -6.25 -4.71
CA TYR A 1026 -23.12 -5.92 -5.79
C TYR A 1026 -23.12 -4.44 -6.16
N ILE A 1027 -22.74 -3.55 -5.23
CA ILE A 1027 -22.77 -2.10 -5.46
C ILE A 1027 -21.39 -1.45 -5.53
N ARG A 1028 -20.33 -2.13 -5.09
CA ARG A 1028 -18.98 -1.57 -5.17
C ARG A 1028 -18.43 -1.60 -6.61
N PRO A 1029 -17.45 -0.76 -6.94
CA PRO A 1029 -16.76 -0.81 -8.22
C PRO A 1029 -15.88 -2.07 -8.35
N LEU A 1030 -15.70 -2.58 -9.57
CA LEU A 1030 -14.78 -3.71 -9.86
C LEU A 1030 -13.30 -3.35 -9.67
N VAL A 1031 -12.99 -2.07 -9.91
CA VAL A 1031 -11.67 -1.50 -9.72
C VAL A 1031 -11.75 -0.50 -8.59
N PRO A 1032 -10.88 -0.60 -7.58
CA PRO A 1032 -10.97 0.26 -6.41
C PRO A 1032 -10.89 1.77 -6.68
N ASP A 1033 -10.21 2.17 -7.76
CA ASP A 1033 -10.05 3.58 -8.17
C ASP A 1033 -11.26 4.15 -8.92
N SER A 1034 -12.22 3.29 -9.28
CA SER A 1034 -13.41 3.69 -10.03
C SER A 1034 -14.51 4.19 -9.09
N THR A 1035 -15.11 5.32 -9.41
CA THR A 1035 -16.33 5.81 -8.74
C THR A 1035 -17.61 5.21 -9.32
N VAL A 1036 -17.50 4.48 -10.44
CA VAL A 1036 -18.65 3.89 -11.14
C VAL A 1036 -18.87 2.45 -10.63
N PRO A 1037 -20.02 2.15 -10.01
CA PRO A 1037 -20.34 0.82 -9.51
C PRO A 1037 -20.60 -0.15 -10.66
N LEU A 1038 -20.42 -1.46 -10.42
CA LEU A 1038 -20.68 -2.52 -11.41
C LEU A 1038 -22.11 -2.43 -11.99
N THR A 1039 -23.09 -2.07 -11.16
CA THR A 1039 -24.49 -1.87 -11.54
C THR A 1039 -24.64 -0.88 -12.69
N ALA A 1040 -23.95 0.26 -12.64
CA ALA A 1040 -24.00 1.28 -13.68
C ALA A 1040 -23.41 0.77 -15.02
N TYR A 1041 -22.39 -0.10 -14.96
CA TYR A 1041 -21.84 -0.74 -16.17
C TYR A 1041 -22.85 -1.69 -16.82
N ILE A 1042 -23.54 -2.50 -16.02
CA ILE A 1042 -24.59 -3.42 -16.49
C ILE A 1042 -25.76 -2.63 -17.07
N GLU A 1043 -26.23 -1.61 -16.36
CA GLU A 1043 -27.38 -0.79 -16.76
C GLU A 1043 -27.17 -0.09 -18.11
N LYS A 1044 -25.93 0.34 -18.42
CA LYS A 1044 -25.60 0.94 -19.72
C LYS A 1044 -25.88 0.01 -20.91
N GLN A 1045 -25.90 -1.31 -20.69
CA GLN A 1045 -26.14 -2.32 -21.73
C GLN A 1045 -27.61 -2.76 -21.82
N LEU A 1046 -28.50 -2.17 -21.02
CA LEU A 1046 -29.92 -2.53 -20.97
C LEU A 1046 -30.79 -1.51 -21.75
N PRO A 1047 -31.84 -1.97 -22.46
CA PRO A 1047 -32.14 -3.37 -22.77
C PRO A 1047 -31.11 -3.95 -23.74
N ILE A 1048 -30.95 -5.27 -23.73
CA ILE A 1048 -30.07 -5.99 -24.66
C ILE A 1048 -30.70 -5.94 -26.07
N ARG A 1049 -30.07 -5.23 -27.01
CA ARG A 1049 -30.59 -5.02 -28.38
C ARG A 1049 -29.82 -5.76 -29.46
N ASN A 1050 -28.61 -6.20 -29.17
CA ASN A 1050 -27.74 -6.86 -30.14
C ASN A 1050 -26.84 -7.92 -29.49
N ALA A 1051 -26.17 -8.71 -30.33
CA ALA A 1051 -25.32 -9.83 -29.89
C ALA A 1051 -24.11 -9.39 -29.06
N ASP A 1052 -23.61 -8.17 -29.26
CA ASP A 1052 -22.45 -7.65 -28.51
C ASP A 1052 -22.85 -7.29 -27.08
N GLN A 1053 -23.97 -6.57 -26.91
CA GLN A 1053 -24.56 -6.31 -25.60
C GLN A 1053 -24.90 -7.61 -24.86
N LEU A 1054 -25.44 -8.60 -25.58
CA LEU A 1054 -25.74 -9.92 -25.02
C LEU A 1054 -24.48 -10.58 -24.46
N ARG A 1055 -23.38 -10.58 -25.23
CA ARG A 1055 -22.10 -11.18 -24.81
C ARG A 1055 -21.47 -10.44 -23.63
N LEU A 1056 -21.58 -9.10 -23.60
CA LEU A 1056 -21.09 -8.30 -22.47
C LEU A 1056 -21.87 -8.59 -21.19
N ILE A 1057 -23.20 -8.58 -21.24
CA ILE A 1057 -24.03 -8.93 -20.07
C ILE A 1057 -23.84 -10.39 -19.66
N TYR A 1058 -23.72 -11.30 -20.64
CA TYR A 1058 -23.41 -12.69 -20.40
C TYR A 1058 -22.14 -12.83 -19.56
N ASN A 1059 -21.07 -12.07 -19.79
CA ASN A 1059 -19.87 -12.19 -18.96
C ASN A 1059 -20.08 -11.84 -17.47
N TYR A 1060 -21.10 -11.04 -17.14
CA TYR A 1060 -21.43 -10.66 -15.77
C TYR A 1060 -22.52 -11.51 -15.12
N TRP A 1061 -23.11 -12.46 -15.85
CA TRP A 1061 -24.26 -13.23 -15.39
C TRP A 1061 -24.00 -13.91 -14.04
N ARG A 1062 -22.85 -14.60 -13.91
CA ARG A 1062 -22.52 -15.34 -12.71
C ARG A 1062 -22.29 -14.43 -11.51
N PHE A 1063 -21.74 -13.24 -11.76
CA PHE A 1063 -21.32 -12.30 -10.73
C PHE A 1063 -22.44 -11.39 -10.21
N HIS A 1064 -23.47 -11.10 -11.02
CA HIS A 1064 -24.43 -10.04 -10.68
C HIS A 1064 -25.90 -10.41 -10.97
N PRO A 1065 -26.82 -10.23 -10.00
CA PRO A 1065 -28.26 -10.55 -10.15
C PRO A 1065 -28.91 -9.80 -11.31
N LEU A 1066 -28.61 -8.51 -11.46
CA LEU A 1066 -29.15 -7.68 -12.54
C LEU A 1066 -28.77 -8.21 -13.93
N ALA A 1067 -27.54 -8.72 -14.11
CA ALA A 1067 -27.12 -9.30 -15.37
C ALA A 1067 -27.90 -10.59 -15.68
N ARG A 1068 -28.10 -11.46 -14.68
CA ARG A 1068 -28.96 -12.64 -14.83
C ARG A 1068 -30.40 -12.30 -15.17
N ALA A 1069 -30.99 -11.33 -14.47
CA ALA A 1069 -32.36 -10.92 -14.76
C ALA A 1069 -32.49 -10.30 -16.17
N ALA A 1070 -31.50 -9.52 -16.61
CA ALA A 1070 -31.46 -9.01 -17.98
C ALA A 1070 -31.38 -10.12 -19.03
N LEU A 1071 -30.59 -11.17 -18.78
CA LEU A 1071 -30.53 -12.34 -19.67
C LEU A 1071 -31.84 -13.12 -19.65
N ALA A 1072 -32.52 -13.21 -18.50
CA ALA A 1072 -33.85 -13.82 -18.42
C ALA A 1072 -34.84 -13.06 -19.31
N VAL A 1073 -34.84 -11.71 -19.28
CA VAL A 1073 -35.66 -10.91 -20.19
C VAL A 1073 -35.30 -11.20 -21.66
N TYR A 1074 -34.02 -11.23 -22.01
CA TYR A 1074 -33.60 -11.52 -23.39
C TYR A 1074 -34.07 -12.90 -23.87
N PHE A 1075 -33.85 -13.96 -23.09
CA PHE A 1075 -34.22 -15.32 -23.48
C PHE A 1075 -35.73 -15.57 -23.43
N SER A 1076 -36.48 -14.82 -22.62
CA SER A 1076 -37.94 -14.90 -22.54
C SER A 1076 -38.66 -14.38 -23.79
N GLN A 1077 -37.99 -13.58 -24.63
CA GLN A 1077 -38.56 -13.05 -25.88
C GLN A 1077 -38.74 -14.13 -26.96
N ASN A 1078 -38.14 -15.31 -26.78
CA ASN A 1078 -38.24 -16.43 -27.72
C ASN A 1078 -38.63 -17.71 -26.98
N LYS A 1079 -39.77 -18.29 -27.38
CA LYS A 1079 -40.29 -19.55 -26.83
C LYS A 1079 -39.26 -20.70 -26.84
N ASP A 1080 -38.40 -20.77 -27.85
CA ASP A 1080 -37.42 -21.85 -27.97
C ASP A 1080 -36.32 -21.78 -26.90
N THR A 1081 -36.15 -20.62 -26.26
CA THR A 1081 -35.16 -20.37 -25.21
C THR A 1081 -35.80 -20.03 -23.85
N ALA A 1082 -37.13 -20.15 -23.71
CA ALA A 1082 -37.85 -19.80 -22.49
C ALA A 1082 -37.39 -20.61 -21.26
N PHE A 1083 -36.99 -21.88 -21.44
CA PHE A 1083 -36.42 -22.70 -20.35
C PHE A 1083 -35.16 -22.07 -19.72
N VAL A 1084 -34.35 -21.36 -20.52
CA VAL A 1084 -33.17 -20.63 -20.04
C VAL A 1084 -33.62 -19.48 -19.15
N ALA A 1085 -34.64 -18.72 -19.59
CA ALA A 1085 -35.21 -17.63 -18.82
C ALA A 1085 -35.79 -18.12 -17.49
N ASN A 1086 -36.54 -19.21 -17.48
CA ASN A 1086 -37.12 -19.79 -16.26
C ASN A 1086 -36.06 -20.23 -15.25
N SER A 1087 -35.01 -20.91 -15.72
CA SER A 1087 -33.88 -21.29 -14.86
C SER A 1087 -33.21 -20.05 -14.27
N LEU A 1088 -32.94 -19.03 -15.10
CA LEU A 1088 -32.36 -17.77 -14.64
C LEU A 1088 -33.27 -17.03 -13.65
N ILE A 1089 -34.59 -17.02 -13.87
CA ILE A 1089 -35.56 -16.44 -12.94
C ILE A 1089 -35.48 -17.17 -11.59
N ARG A 1090 -35.52 -18.51 -11.60
CA ARG A 1090 -35.45 -19.34 -10.39
C ARG A 1090 -34.16 -19.07 -9.60
N VAL A 1091 -33.01 -19.22 -10.26
CA VAL A 1091 -31.68 -19.03 -9.67
C VAL A 1091 -31.50 -17.59 -9.17
N THR A 1092 -32.01 -16.59 -9.90
CA THR A 1092 -31.90 -15.19 -9.47
C THR A 1092 -32.81 -14.88 -8.29
N LYS A 1093 -34.03 -15.43 -8.23
CA LYS A 1093 -34.92 -15.31 -7.06
C LYS A 1093 -34.26 -15.91 -5.81
N LEU A 1094 -33.60 -17.06 -5.94
CA LEU A 1094 -32.79 -17.62 -4.86
C LEU A 1094 -31.67 -16.66 -4.46
N GLN A 1095 -30.98 -15.97 -5.37
CA GLN A 1095 -29.95 -15.02 -4.93
C GLN A 1095 -30.51 -13.75 -4.24
N LEU A 1096 -31.72 -13.29 -4.60
CA LEU A 1096 -32.23 -11.97 -4.22
C LEU A 1096 -32.30 -11.74 -2.70
N PHE A 1097 -32.48 -12.79 -1.89
CA PHE A 1097 -32.46 -12.64 -0.42
C PHE A 1097 -31.10 -12.16 0.10
N ARG A 1098 -30.01 -12.38 -0.65
CA ARG A 1098 -28.66 -11.96 -0.27
C ARG A 1098 -28.27 -10.56 -0.74
N VAL A 1099 -29.01 -9.99 -1.69
CA VAL A 1099 -28.76 -8.63 -2.19
C VAL A 1099 -29.20 -7.65 -1.12
N LYS A 1100 -28.27 -6.93 -0.47
CA LYS A 1100 -28.59 -5.99 0.62
C LYS A 1100 -29.08 -4.65 0.10
N ASP A 1101 -28.52 -4.21 -1.03
CA ASP A 1101 -28.92 -2.96 -1.67
C ASP A 1101 -30.34 -3.03 -2.25
N GLU A 1102 -31.22 -2.17 -1.75
CA GLU A 1102 -32.62 -2.15 -2.13
C GLU A 1102 -32.81 -1.70 -3.58
N SER A 1103 -31.98 -0.80 -4.10
CA SER A 1103 -32.06 -0.34 -5.49
C SER A 1103 -31.74 -1.48 -6.47
N VAL A 1104 -30.66 -2.23 -6.23
CA VAL A 1104 -30.32 -3.42 -7.04
C VAL A 1104 -31.44 -4.44 -6.98
N ARG A 1105 -31.96 -4.72 -5.77
CA ARG A 1105 -33.06 -5.67 -5.57
C ARG A 1105 -34.30 -5.28 -6.38
N GLN A 1106 -34.77 -4.04 -6.26
CA GLN A 1106 -35.96 -3.55 -6.98
C GLN A 1106 -35.79 -3.61 -8.49
N LYS A 1107 -34.63 -3.17 -9.02
CA LYS A 1107 -34.34 -3.23 -10.46
C LYS A 1107 -34.27 -4.67 -10.98
N THR A 1108 -33.63 -5.57 -10.23
CA THR A 1108 -33.60 -6.99 -10.58
C THR A 1108 -35.01 -7.58 -10.56
N MET A 1109 -35.82 -7.32 -9.54
CA MET A 1109 -37.20 -7.80 -9.47
C MET A 1109 -38.06 -7.30 -10.62
N ALA A 1110 -37.91 -6.03 -11.03
CA ALA A 1110 -38.62 -5.47 -12.18
C ALA A 1110 -38.30 -6.23 -13.48
N LEU A 1111 -37.03 -6.50 -13.76
CA LEU A 1111 -36.63 -7.30 -14.92
C LEU A 1111 -37.13 -8.75 -14.84
N LEU A 1112 -37.11 -9.36 -13.64
CA LEU A 1112 -37.66 -10.71 -13.47
C LEU A 1112 -39.17 -10.74 -13.70
N GLY A 1113 -39.90 -9.71 -13.27
CA GLY A 1113 -41.33 -9.55 -13.57
C GLY A 1113 -41.59 -9.48 -15.07
N GLN A 1114 -40.83 -8.64 -15.78
CA GLN A 1114 -40.90 -8.55 -17.24
C GLN A 1114 -40.58 -9.89 -17.92
N ALA A 1115 -39.54 -10.60 -17.48
CA ALA A 1115 -39.20 -11.91 -18.04
C ALA A 1115 -40.31 -12.94 -17.81
N GLN A 1116 -40.95 -12.91 -16.63
CA GLN A 1116 -42.07 -13.78 -16.29
C GLN A 1116 -43.30 -13.49 -17.17
N GLU A 1117 -43.61 -12.21 -17.42
CA GLU A 1117 -44.69 -11.80 -18.33
C GLU A 1117 -44.42 -12.29 -19.76
N ASN A 1118 -43.21 -12.08 -20.29
CA ASN A 1118 -42.83 -12.55 -21.63
C ASN A 1118 -42.97 -14.08 -21.78
N VAL A 1119 -42.56 -14.86 -20.77
CA VAL A 1119 -42.72 -16.33 -20.77
C VAL A 1119 -44.21 -16.71 -20.79
N GLN A 1120 -45.06 -15.97 -20.07
CA GLN A 1120 -46.51 -16.22 -20.08
C GLN A 1120 -47.19 -15.86 -21.42
N GLU A 1121 -46.68 -14.84 -22.13
CA GLU A 1121 -47.15 -14.47 -23.48
C GLU A 1121 -46.69 -15.43 -24.58
N HIS A 1122 -45.68 -16.27 -24.30
CA HIS A 1122 -45.12 -17.26 -25.21
C HIS A 1122 -45.07 -18.66 -24.57
N PRO A 1123 -46.23 -19.23 -24.18
CA PRO A 1123 -46.31 -20.48 -23.43
C PRO A 1123 -45.84 -21.72 -24.20
#